data_AF-A0A9P7JXB9-F1
#
_entry.id   AF-A0A9P7JXB9-F1
#
_cell.length_a   1.000
_cell.length_b   1.000
_cell.length_c   1.000
_cell.angle_alpha   90.00
_cell.angle_beta   90.00
_cell.angle_gamma   90.00
#
_symmetry.space_group_name_H-M   'P 1'
#
loop_
_entity.id
_entity.type
_entity.pdbx_description
1 polymer ?
#
loop_
_entity_poly.entity_id
_entity_poly.type
_entity_poly.pdbx_seq_one_letter_code
_entity_poly.pdbx_strand_id
1 'polypeptide(L)'
;MEDWARDDDQDDVADVDDIANEFDIPSVNDTLPPSSSCKEVVDITVPTKPRLPIIPPIWAESRQEVCESFDYFRSYQSGVYSLKDIVKGYLLGGSPASRDIFHCGGRLIVSHGGGKAESILDYRVGAARFQQAQDQEATDKSVRALLKSYTDKRPLVLLADDKYALFPYDLSASGCTYVVLGLYWISHAWAEYQPASNGCGRVVRWKFAFQWCEGQGNPWWISSTSNDVDMLPDPIGGCQSAPRQDPSPPDVVVNMACNKCSQKSPVVYSQGWMCLNPSCTSFWSIGGRELNQLDYDASFLRPIKTVFINLPELRPAKLIETMDSITTSYAFSKGWHCEKCGRLSSRFKWEHWECSHCHLIHKIPGRLRTAKEFWHQRPPVDFLHSQVGKQSGLRRHCHSLALLPHIHATLSGIIACRPEPFELGDGGGFTNHLTFILPNETGRIHLLLGTPLANKQADEIFRQYQEQAEEGELLLRRYPLRLNCVSDHSNCIAVRGTFLTNYFSQNSGEPYQYVGGTGNTVPFDKAPSSVCGALALIKERSRLALQKDIPFNEILSAAYMEKQKMSFHSDSERGLGPVVASLSLGSAAFMHFRARATSKEPKHSSSNVLTLILRHGDVLIMEGDGVQQHYQHTVIPMNFRIAATARCIGTA
;
A
#
# COMPACT_ATOMS: atom_id res chain seq x y z
N MET A 1 -9.61 28.98 -13.40
CA MET A 1 -10.91 28.31 -13.50
C MET A 1 -10.77 27.03 -12.71
N GLU A 2 -11.40 27.03 -11.54
CA GLU A 2 -11.25 26.08 -10.43
C GLU A 2 -11.75 24.69 -10.82
N ASP A 3 -10.87 23.68 -10.76
CA ASP A 3 -11.29 22.26 -10.77
C ASP A 3 -10.15 21.34 -10.27
N TRP A 4 -9.40 21.77 -9.25
CA TRP A 4 -8.24 21.06 -8.71
C TRP A 4 -8.56 20.21 -7.46
N ALA A 5 -9.83 20.15 -7.04
CA ALA A 5 -10.21 19.60 -5.72
C ALA A 5 -11.44 18.67 -5.74
N ARG A 6 -11.75 18.04 -6.88
CA ARG A 6 -12.76 16.97 -6.95
C ARG A 6 -12.07 15.64 -7.22
N ASP A 7 -11.56 15.06 -6.13
CA ASP A 7 -10.94 13.74 -6.11
C ASP A 7 -12.01 12.64 -6.09
N ASP A 8 -12.36 12.11 -7.27
CA ASP A 8 -12.90 10.75 -7.38
C ASP A 8 -11.73 9.75 -7.33
N ASP A 9 -11.14 9.63 -6.14
CA ASP A 9 -10.13 8.61 -5.78
C ASP A 9 -10.83 7.24 -5.57
N GLN A 10 -11.35 6.64 -6.64
CA GLN A 10 -12.02 5.34 -6.57
C GLN A 10 -11.14 4.16 -7.03
N ASP A 11 -10.13 4.38 -7.89
CA ASP A 11 -9.62 3.28 -8.73
C ASP A 11 -8.12 2.90 -8.66
N ASP A 12 -7.26 3.52 -7.83
CA ASP A 12 -5.81 3.21 -7.90
C ASP A 12 -5.05 3.17 -6.54
N VAL A 13 -5.73 3.06 -5.40
CA VAL A 13 -5.05 2.78 -4.12
C VAL A 13 -4.80 1.27 -4.02
N ALA A 14 -3.58 0.84 -4.37
CA ALA A 14 -3.15 -0.52 -4.04
C ALA A 14 -3.19 -0.70 -2.51
N ASP A 15 -3.94 -1.70 -2.05
CA ASP A 15 -4.14 -1.97 -0.62
C ASP A 15 -2.83 -2.44 0.02
N VAL A 16 -2.45 -1.82 1.14
CA VAL A 16 -1.30 -2.25 1.95
C VAL A 16 -1.49 -3.67 2.50
N ASP A 17 -2.74 -4.08 2.75
CA ASP A 17 -3.05 -5.42 3.26
C ASP A 17 -2.96 -6.51 2.16
N ASP A 18 -3.11 -6.16 0.88
CA ASP A 18 -2.86 -7.09 -0.23
C ASP A 18 -1.37 -7.44 -0.35
N ILE A 19 -0.48 -6.63 0.24
CA ILE A 19 0.96 -6.89 0.31
C ILE A 19 1.30 -7.85 1.48
N ALA A 20 0.51 -7.87 2.55
CA ALA A 20 0.79 -8.66 3.76
C ALA A 20 0.09 -10.03 3.79
N ASN A 21 -0.98 -10.23 3.02
CA ASN A 21 -1.78 -11.46 2.99
C ASN A 21 -1.12 -12.67 2.28
N GLU A 22 0.21 -12.70 2.17
CA GLU A 22 0.94 -13.70 1.41
C GLU A 22 1.66 -14.76 2.27
N PHE A 23 1.47 -14.74 3.59
CA PHE A 23 2.20 -15.60 4.52
C PHE A 23 1.28 -16.50 5.34
N ASP A 24 0.69 -17.52 4.69
CA ASP A 24 0.21 -18.72 5.40
C ASP A 24 1.46 -19.60 5.71
N ILE A 25 1.70 -19.87 7.00
CA ILE A 25 2.86 -20.63 7.49
C ILE A 25 2.51 -22.13 7.53
N PRO A 26 3.24 -23.04 6.84
CA PRO A 26 3.35 -24.43 7.25
C PRO A 26 4.48 -24.58 8.28
N SER A 27 4.21 -25.23 9.40
CA SER A 27 5.23 -25.62 10.39
C SER A 27 6.22 -26.63 9.79
N VAL A 28 7.53 -26.36 9.85
CA VAL A 28 8.55 -27.38 9.56
C VAL A 28 9.68 -27.30 10.58
N ASN A 29 10.06 -28.49 11.06
CA ASN A 29 11.03 -28.79 12.11
C ASN A 29 12.46 -28.35 11.78
N ASP A 30 13.16 -27.91 12.81
CA ASP A 30 14.60 -27.63 12.84
C ASP A 30 15.43 -28.89 12.58
N THR A 31 16.31 -28.84 11.59
CA THR A 31 17.55 -29.64 11.58
C THR A 31 18.62 -28.95 10.73
N LEU A 32 19.65 -28.41 11.39
CA LEU A 32 20.85 -27.82 10.77
C LEU A 32 21.73 -28.88 10.11
N PRO A 33 22.25 -28.65 8.89
CA PRO A 33 23.45 -29.32 8.37
C PRO A 33 24.71 -28.41 8.45
N PRO A 34 25.91 -29.00 8.38
CA PRO A 34 27.13 -28.38 8.90
C PRO A 34 27.86 -27.46 7.92
N SER A 35 28.65 -26.57 8.53
CA SER A 35 29.57 -25.59 7.95
C SER A 35 30.57 -26.15 6.92
N SER A 36 30.75 -25.46 5.79
CA SER A 36 31.89 -25.67 4.89
C SER A 36 32.53 -24.36 4.40
N SER A 37 33.74 -24.14 4.91
CA SER A 37 34.92 -23.42 4.44
C SER A 37 34.82 -22.03 3.76
N CYS A 38 35.50 -21.10 4.41
CA CYS A 38 35.94 -19.77 3.98
C CYS A 38 36.52 -19.71 2.56
N LYS A 39 36.17 -18.64 1.83
CA LYS A 39 37.00 -18.05 0.77
C LYS A 39 37.22 -16.58 1.08
N GLU A 40 38.48 -16.18 1.05
CA GLU A 40 38.99 -14.85 1.34
C GLU A 40 38.29 -13.78 0.49
N VAL A 41 37.74 -12.77 1.17
CA VAL A 41 37.20 -11.56 0.55
C VAL A 41 38.35 -10.58 0.38
N VAL A 42 38.69 -10.28 -0.87
CA VAL A 42 39.58 -9.16 -1.21
C VAL A 42 38.81 -7.88 -0.96
N ASP A 43 39.24 -7.13 0.04
CA ASP A 43 38.60 -5.89 0.50
C ASP A 43 38.87 -4.78 -0.54
N ILE A 44 37.93 -4.59 -1.47
CA ILE A 44 37.92 -3.43 -2.38
C ILE A 44 37.19 -2.33 -1.62
N THR A 45 37.93 -1.36 -1.07
CA THR A 45 37.37 -0.15 -0.46
C THR A 45 36.63 0.66 -1.53
N VAL A 46 35.33 0.41 -1.66
CA VAL A 46 34.41 1.24 -2.47
C VAL A 46 34.38 2.64 -1.86
N PRO A 47 34.57 3.73 -2.63
CA PRO A 47 34.42 5.08 -2.11
C PRO A 47 33.02 5.25 -1.52
N THR A 48 32.93 5.38 -0.20
CA THR A 48 31.66 5.59 0.50
C THR A 48 31.18 7.00 0.22
N LYS A 49 29.98 7.12 -0.35
CA LYS A 49 29.36 8.43 -0.60
C LYS A 49 29.23 9.21 0.72
N PRO A 50 29.42 10.54 0.69
CA PRO A 50 29.24 11.35 1.89
C PRO A 50 27.78 11.37 2.35
N ARG A 51 27.55 11.66 3.63
CA ARG A 51 26.21 11.96 4.16
C ARG A 51 25.67 13.25 3.56
N LEU A 52 24.35 13.41 3.63
CA LEU A 52 23.68 14.61 3.17
C LEU A 52 24.21 15.87 3.89
N PRO A 53 24.40 16.99 3.17
CA PRO A 53 24.93 18.22 3.75
C PRO A 53 23.89 18.96 4.61
N ILE A 54 22.60 18.72 4.34
CA ILE A 54 21.47 19.31 5.06
C ILE A 54 20.36 18.27 5.22
N ILE A 55 19.45 18.51 6.16
CA ILE A 55 18.20 17.75 6.26
C ILE A 55 17.33 18.05 5.03
N PRO A 56 16.86 17.04 4.28
CA PRO A 56 16.03 17.26 3.11
C PRO A 56 14.72 17.99 3.48
N PRO A 57 14.18 18.86 2.61
CA PRO A 57 12.91 19.54 2.85
C PRO A 57 11.71 18.58 3.02
N ILE A 58 11.73 17.48 2.27
CA ILE A 58 10.70 16.43 2.30
C ILE A 58 11.41 15.07 2.18
N TRP A 59 11.28 14.23 3.21
CA TRP A 59 11.90 12.90 3.25
C TRP A 59 11.05 11.89 4.03
N ALA A 60 11.35 10.60 3.90
CA ALA A 60 10.68 9.52 4.63
C ALA A 60 11.62 8.32 4.87
N GLU A 61 11.26 7.43 5.79
CA GLU A 61 11.96 6.16 6.05
C GLU A 61 11.24 4.95 5.42
N SER A 62 9.93 5.07 5.17
CA SER A 62 9.17 4.01 4.51
C SER A 62 8.41 4.51 3.29
N ARG A 63 8.11 3.58 2.37
CA ARG A 63 7.32 3.89 1.18
C ARG A 63 5.88 4.23 1.51
N GLN A 64 5.35 3.66 2.59
CA GLN A 64 4.02 3.98 3.09
C GLN A 64 3.91 5.42 3.55
N GLU A 65 4.91 5.94 4.27
CA GLU A 65 4.93 7.34 4.68
C GLU A 65 4.82 8.28 3.48
N VAL A 66 5.53 7.97 2.38
CA VAL A 66 5.41 8.71 1.11
C VAL A 66 3.99 8.59 0.55
N CYS A 67 3.48 7.37 0.36
CA CYS A 67 2.19 7.15 -0.28
C CYS A 67 0.99 7.65 0.51
N GLU A 68 1.06 7.71 1.83
CA GLU A 68 0.01 8.24 2.69
C GLU A 68 0.06 9.77 2.83
N SER A 69 1.26 10.37 2.75
CA SER A 69 1.47 11.78 3.08
C SER A 69 1.73 12.69 1.87
N PHE A 70 2.07 12.14 0.70
CA PHE A 70 2.54 12.93 -0.45
C PHE A 70 1.67 12.75 -1.69
N ASP A 71 0.96 13.81 -2.09
CA ASP A 71 -0.02 13.76 -3.19
C ASP A 71 0.59 13.45 -4.56
N TYR A 72 1.87 13.76 -4.76
CA TYR A 72 2.56 13.50 -6.03
C TYR A 72 3.05 12.06 -6.18
N PHE A 73 2.91 11.20 -5.16
CA PHE A 73 3.38 9.83 -5.26
C PHE A 73 2.60 8.86 -4.36
N ARG A 74 1.65 8.11 -4.93
CA ARG A 74 0.83 7.12 -4.22
C ARG A 74 0.96 5.69 -4.74
N SER A 75 2.09 5.37 -5.38
CA SER A 75 2.35 4.00 -5.86
C SER A 75 3.28 3.23 -4.92
N TYR A 76 2.78 2.14 -4.35
CA TYR A 76 3.54 1.27 -3.44
C TYR A 76 4.55 0.36 -4.15
N GLN A 77 4.27 -0.02 -5.41
CA GLN A 77 5.06 -1.04 -6.13
C GLN A 77 5.71 -0.52 -7.42
N SER A 78 5.18 0.55 -8.05
CA SER A 78 5.69 1.08 -9.32
C SER A 78 6.60 2.28 -9.12
N GLY A 79 7.67 2.39 -9.92
CA GLY A 79 8.50 3.61 -9.95
C GLY A 79 7.80 4.83 -10.55
N VAL A 80 6.65 4.65 -11.23
CA VAL A 80 5.89 5.74 -11.85
C VAL A 80 4.49 5.79 -11.26
N TYR A 81 4.12 6.96 -10.71
CA TYR A 81 2.75 7.25 -10.27
C TYR A 81 2.08 8.18 -11.27
N SER A 82 0.96 7.72 -11.84
CA SER A 82 0.17 8.46 -12.82
C SER A 82 -1.31 8.34 -12.52
N LEU A 83 -2.05 9.43 -12.70
CA LEU A 83 -3.50 9.48 -12.59
C LEU A 83 -4.08 9.90 -13.95
N LYS A 84 -5.00 9.10 -14.52
CA LYS A 84 -5.58 9.34 -15.86
C LYS A 84 -4.49 9.60 -16.92
N ASP A 85 -3.44 8.78 -16.92
CA ASP A 85 -2.25 8.85 -17.78
C ASP A 85 -1.39 10.12 -17.66
N ILE A 86 -1.61 10.94 -16.63
CA ILE A 86 -0.76 12.09 -16.30
C ILE A 86 0.18 11.67 -15.18
N VAL A 87 1.48 11.72 -15.44
CA VAL A 87 2.48 11.40 -14.41
C VAL A 87 2.51 12.53 -13.39
N LYS A 88 2.38 12.15 -12.12
CA LYS A 88 2.49 13.06 -10.97
C LYS A 88 3.87 12.96 -10.34
N GLY A 89 4.38 11.75 -10.22
CA GLY A 89 5.69 11.51 -9.62
C GLY A 89 6.42 10.31 -10.20
N TYR A 90 7.74 10.39 -10.15
CA TYR A 90 8.68 9.40 -10.64
C TYR A 90 9.73 9.12 -9.56
N LEU A 91 9.91 7.85 -9.21
CA LEU A 91 10.88 7.39 -8.22
C LEU A 91 12.11 6.81 -8.90
N LEU A 92 13.24 7.47 -8.69
CA LEU A 92 14.58 6.96 -8.99
C LEU A 92 14.99 5.98 -7.88
N GLY A 93 15.40 4.77 -8.23
CA GLY A 93 15.76 3.77 -7.23
C GLY A 93 16.65 2.64 -7.75
N GLY A 94 16.63 1.51 -7.04
CA GLY A 94 17.55 0.38 -7.22
C GLY A 94 17.42 -0.47 -8.49
N SER A 95 16.84 0.05 -9.57
CA SER A 95 16.68 -0.67 -10.84
C SER A 95 17.25 0.17 -12.00
N PRO A 96 18.58 0.35 -12.10
CA PRO A 96 19.17 1.19 -13.13
C PRO A 96 19.03 0.60 -14.53
N ALA A 97 18.95 1.46 -15.54
CA ALA A 97 19.08 1.11 -16.94
C ALA A 97 20.44 1.54 -17.50
N SER A 98 20.85 0.95 -18.61
CA SER A 98 22.07 1.35 -19.32
C SER A 98 22.00 2.84 -19.67
N ARG A 99 23.12 3.56 -19.48
CA ARG A 99 23.25 5.00 -19.75
C ARG A 99 22.29 5.89 -18.92
N ASP A 100 21.73 5.43 -17.81
CA ASP A 100 21.16 6.36 -16.83
C ASP A 100 22.26 7.33 -16.34
N ILE A 101 21.95 8.62 -16.21
CA ILE A 101 22.92 9.64 -15.77
C ILE A 101 22.31 10.61 -14.77
N PHE A 102 23.17 11.16 -13.91
CA PHE A 102 22.89 12.29 -13.02
C PHE A 102 23.87 13.41 -13.37
N HIS A 103 23.39 14.42 -14.10
CA HIS A 103 24.24 15.45 -14.72
C HIS A 103 23.87 16.85 -14.23
N CYS A 104 24.79 17.82 -14.36
CA CYS A 104 24.61 19.22 -13.95
C CYS A 104 24.13 19.34 -12.48
N GLY A 105 24.75 18.59 -11.57
CA GLY A 105 24.35 18.55 -10.16
C GLY A 105 22.93 18.01 -9.94
N GLY A 106 22.39 17.21 -10.87
CA GLY A 106 21.04 16.68 -10.82
C GLY A 106 20.00 17.52 -11.55
N ARG A 107 20.40 18.62 -12.21
CA ARG A 107 19.45 19.41 -13.03
C ARG A 107 19.02 18.71 -14.31
N LEU A 108 19.80 17.74 -14.77
CA LEU A 108 19.47 16.85 -15.87
C LEU A 108 19.67 15.42 -15.41
N ILE A 109 18.60 14.62 -15.41
CA ILE A 109 18.63 13.22 -15.03
C ILE A 109 18.07 12.41 -16.19
N VAL A 110 18.80 11.41 -16.67
CA VAL A 110 18.25 10.45 -17.62
C VAL A 110 17.92 9.18 -16.85
N SER A 111 16.68 8.74 -17.00
CA SER A 111 16.22 7.45 -16.52
C SER A 111 15.36 6.77 -17.58
N HIS A 112 14.76 5.64 -17.24
CA HIS A 112 13.99 4.78 -18.15
C HIS A 112 12.52 4.66 -17.74
N GLY A 113 11.69 4.12 -18.63
CA GLY A 113 10.31 3.77 -18.32
C GLY A 113 10.25 2.67 -17.25
N GLY A 114 9.29 2.74 -16.32
CA GLY A 114 9.10 1.67 -15.34
C GLY A 114 8.48 0.41 -15.94
N GLY A 115 8.76 -0.76 -15.36
CA GLY A 115 8.19 -2.06 -15.75
C GLY A 115 9.03 -2.85 -16.75
N LYS A 116 8.70 -4.13 -16.95
CA LYS A 116 9.40 -5.07 -17.86
C LYS A 116 10.90 -5.29 -17.56
N ALA A 117 11.36 -4.86 -16.40
CA ALA A 117 12.70 -5.18 -15.87
C ALA A 117 12.80 -6.66 -15.51
N GLU A 118 14.02 -7.16 -15.39
CA GLU A 118 14.26 -8.48 -14.82
C GLU A 118 13.82 -8.46 -13.35
N SER A 119 13.06 -9.47 -12.93
CA SER A 119 12.55 -9.59 -11.57
C SER A 119 12.44 -11.04 -11.16
N ILE A 120 12.41 -11.30 -9.85
CA ILE A 120 12.08 -12.62 -9.33
C ILE A 120 10.58 -12.63 -9.02
N LEU A 121 9.84 -13.47 -9.72
CA LEU A 121 8.44 -13.77 -9.42
C LEU A 121 8.39 -14.83 -8.33
N ASP A 122 7.95 -14.40 -7.15
CA ASP A 122 7.19 -15.14 -6.14
C ASP A 122 7.76 -16.49 -5.60
N TYR A 123 7.96 -16.54 -4.28
CA TYR A 123 8.45 -17.69 -3.49
C TYR A 123 7.39 -18.76 -3.23
N ARG A 124 6.17 -18.56 -3.74
CA ARG A 124 4.98 -19.21 -3.17
C ARG A 124 4.68 -20.61 -3.65
N VAL A 125 5.37 -21.15 -4.65
CA VAL A 125 5.29 -22.58 -5.01
C VAL A 125 6.57 -23.00 -5.75
N GLY A 126 7.56 -23.55 -5.02
CA GLY A 126 8.74 -24.17 -5.63
C GLY A 126 9.89 -23.21 -5.98
N ALA A 127 10.82 -23.67 -6.83
CA ALA A 127 12.03 -22.93 -7.20
C ALA A 127 11.70 -21.52 -7.75
N ALA A 128 12.49 -20.52 -7.31
CA ALA A 128 12.35 -19.12 -7.70
C ALA A 128 12.15 -18.97 -9.22
N ARG A 129 11.05 -18.35 -9.63
CA ARG A 129 10.79 -18.07 -11.05
C ARG A 129 11.40 -16.73 -11.42
N PHE A 130 12.43 -16.76 -12.23
CA PHE A 130 13.04 -15.55 -12.77
C PHE A 130 12.21 -15.05 -13.95
N GLN A 131 11.68 -13.84 -13.84
CA GLN A 131 11.13 -13.11 -14.98
C GLN A 131 12.26 -12.36 -15.66
N GLN A 132 12.61 -12.80 -16.87
CA GLN A 132 13.58 -12.10 -17.71
C GLN A 132 13.05 -10.73 -18.14
N ALA A 133 13.98 -9.80 -18.35
CA ALA A 133 13.68 -8.51 -18.96
C ALA A 133 13.02 -8.70 -20.34
N GLN A 134 11.96 -7.94 -20.59
CA GLN A 134 11.20 -7.92 -21.85
C GLN A 134 11.27 -6.53 -22.49
N ASP A 135 10.98 -6.43 -23.79
CA ASP A 135 10.85 -5.13 -24.47
C ASP A 135 9.75 -4.27 -23.84
N GLN A 136 10.03 -2.97 -23.77
CA GLN A 136 9.03 -1.96 -23.41
C GLN A 136 8.34 -1.42 -24.65
N GLU A 137 7.02 -1.28 -24.57
CA GLU A 137 6.18 -0.73 -25.62
C GLU A 137 5.67 0.67 -25.24
N ALA A 138 5.39 1.51 -26.25
CA ALA A 138 4.79 2.83 -26.02
C ALA A 138 3.39 2.76 -25.36
N THR A 139 2.75 1.59 -25.42
CA THR A 139 1.43 1.27 -24.86
C THR A 139 1.49 0.87 -23.38
N ASP A 140 2.66 0.47 -22.86
CA ASP A 140 2.84 0.09 -21.46
C ASP A 140 2.42 1.24 -20.53
N LYS A 141 1.67 0.95 -19.45
CA LYS A 141 1.04 1.96 -18.56
C LYS A 141 2.01 3.10 -18.19
N SER A 142 3.20 2.76 -17.68
CA SER A 142 4.21 3.73 -17.27
C SER A 142 4.81 4.51 -18.44
N VAL A 143 5.16 3.83 -19.54
CA VAL A 143 5.78 4.44 -20.73
C VAL A 143 4.81 5.40 -21.40
N ARG A 144 3.56 4.96 -21.61
CA ARG A 144 2.49 5.74 -22.21
C ARG A 144 2.23 7.03 -21.42
N ALA A 145 2.16 6.95 -20.10
CA ALA A 145 1.95 8.12 -19.24
C ALA A 145 3.15 9.11 -19.30
N LEU A 146 4.38 8.60 -19.33
CA LEU A 146 5.59 9.43 -19.46
C LEU A 146 5.66 10.12 -20.84
N LEU A 147 5.38 9.39 -21.92
CA LEU A 147 5.31 9.95 -23.28
C LEU A 147 4.23 11.01 -23.41
N LYS A 148 3.07 10.81 -22.76
CA LYS A 148 2.01 11.82 -22.71
C LYS A 148 2.48 13.07 -21.95
N SER A 149 3.12 12.89 -20.79
CA SER A 149 3.62 14.00 -19.96
C SER A 149 4.72 14.79 -20.67
N TYR A 150 5.57 14.11 -21.45
CA TYR A 150 6.53 14.71 -22.36
C TYR A 150 5.85 15.55 -23.44
N THR A 151 4.87 14.97 -24.15
CA THR A 151 4.15 15.64 -25.24
C THR A 151 3.41 16.89 -24.73
N ASP A 152 2.75 16.79 -23.58
CA ASP A 152 2.03 17.89 -22.96
C ASP A 152 2.96 18.92 -22.28
N LYS A 153 4.27 18.67 -22.21
CA LYS A 153 5.27 19.47 -21.45
C LYS A 153 4.85 19.72 -20.01
N ARG A 154 4.34 18.69 -19.32
CA ARG A 154 3.85 18.82 -17.94
C ARG A 154 4.98 18.60 -16.92
N PRO A 155 5.11 19.50 -15.92
CA PRO A 155 5.95 19.23 -14.76
C PRO A 155 5.45 18.01 -13.96
N LEU A 156 6.39 17.29 -13.37
CA LEU A 156 6.20 16.15 -12.48
C LEU A 156 7.25 16.18 -11.37
N VAL A 157 7.02 15.43 -10.30
CA VAL A 157 7.97 15.36 -9.17
C VAL A 157 8.92 14.20 -9.33
N LEU A 158 10.23 14.40 -9.11
CA LEU A 158 11.15 13.30 -8.90
C LEU A 158 11.42 13.06 -7.42
N LEU A 159 11.46 11.78 -7.07
CA LEU A 159 11.89 11.26 -5.79
C LEU A 159 13.11 10.36 -6.01
N ALA A 160 13.94 10.22 -4.99
CA ALA A 160 15.03 9.24 -4.97
C ALA A 160 14.91 8.36 -3.73
N ASP A 161 15.18 7.06 -3.91
CA ASP A 161 15.41 6.14 -2.78
C ASP A 161 16.90 5.93 -2.48
N ASP A 162 17.18 5.35 -1.32
CA ASP A 162 18.51 5.03 -0.82
C ASP A 162 19.32 4.06 -1.69
N LYS A 163 18.69 3.39 -2.66
CA LYS A 163 19.35 2.54 -3.67
C LYS A 163 19.53 3.24 -5.01
N TYR A 164 19.19 4.52 -5.14
CA TYR A 164 19.51 5.26 -6.35
C TYR A 164 21.02 5.52 -6.45
N ALA A 165 21.69 4.64 -7.19
CA ALA A 165 23.15 4.59 -7.28
C ALA A 165 23.81 5.86 -7.83
N LEU A 166 23.09 6.67 -8.61
CA LEU A 166 23.64 7.90 -9.21
C LEU A 166 23.48 9.14 -8.32
N PHE A 167 22.74 9.06 -7.21
CA PHE A 167 22.65 10.18 -6.27
C PHE A 167 24.00 10.41 -5.57
N PRO A 168 24.48 11.66 -5.42
CA PRO A 168 25.84 11.92 -4.94
C PRO A 168 26.07 11.64 -3.45
N TYR A 169 25.01 11.50 -2.65
CA TYR A 169 25.10 11.29 -1.20
C TYR A 169 24.51 9.94 -0.78
N ASP A 170 24.91 9.46 0.39
CA ASP A 170 24.35 8.27 1.03
C ASP A 170 23.11 8.65 1.87
N LEU A 171 21.92 8.32 1.35
CA LEU A 171 20.66 8.59 2.05
C LEU A 171 20.52 7.71 3.30
N SER A 172 20.90 6.43 3.21
CA SER A 172 20.76 5.47 4.30
C SER A 172 21.61 5.86 5.51
N ALA A 173 22.87 6.28 5.28
CA ALA A 173 23.76 6.78 6.32
C ALA A 173 23.30 8.12 6.92
N SER A 174 22.40 8.83 6.23
CA SER A 174 21.78 10.08 6.68
C SER A 174 20.43 9.86 7.37
N GLY A 175 19.98 8.60 7.52
CA GLY A 175 18.69 8.27 8.14
C GLY A 175 17.49 8.54 7.24
N CYS A 176 17.67 8.63 5.93
CA CYS A 176 16.59 8.83 4.97
C CYS A 176 16.52 7.63 4.00
N THR A 177 15.33 7.08 3.79
CA THR A 177 15.12 6.05 2.75
C THR A 177 14.63 6.69 1.46
N TYR A 178 13.77 7.71 1.56
CA TYR A 178 13.19 8.42 0.42
C TYR A 178 13.38 9.93 0.60
N VAL A 179 13.72 10.62 -0.49
CA VAL A 179 13.79 12.08 -0.53
C VAL A 179 13.06 12.60 -1.77
N VAL A 180 12.39 13.75 -1.64
CA VAL A 180 11.83 14.47 -2.79
C VAL A 180 12.91 15.37 -3.37
N LEU A 181 13.23 15.19 -4.66
CA LEU A 181 14.24 15.99 -5.34
C LEU A 181 13.68 17.36 -5.76
N GLY A 182 12.49 17.38 -6.34
CA GLY A 182 11.86 18.61 -6.83
C GLY A 182 11.00 18.39 -8.07
N LEU A 183 10.63 19.48 -8.72
CA LEU A 183 9.86 19.50 -9.96
C LEU A 183 10.77 19.44 -11.18
N TYR A 184 10.43 18.58 -12.12
CA TYR A 184 11.11 18.44 -13.38
C TYR A 184 10.09 18.35 -14.49
N TRP A 185 10.53 18.50 -15.72
CA TRP A 185 9.77 18.19 -16.91
C TRP A 185 10.59 17.28 -17.81
N ILE A 186 9.93 16.55 -18.71
CA ILE A 186 10.62 15.67 -19.63
C ILE A 186 11.04 16.50 -20.84
N SER A 187 12.35 16.64 -21.06
CA SER A 187 12.94 17.39 -22.17
C SER A 187 13.09 16.55 -23.43
N HIS A 188 13.34 15.24 -23.27
CA HIS A 188 13.51 14.29 -24.36
C HIS A 188 12.94 12.94 -23.97
N ALA A 189 12.41 12.21 -24.96
CA ALA A 189 12.00 10.81 -24.83
C ALA A 189 12.41 10.03 -26.08
N TRP A 190 12.97 8.83 -25.90
CA TRP A 190 13.39 7.97 -27.01
C TRP A 190 13.42 6.50 -26.60
N ALA A 191 13.47 5.59 -27.57
CA ALA A 191 13.70 4.17 -27.32
C ALA A 191 15.14 3.78 -27.67
N GLU A 192 15.69 2.80 -26.96
CA GLU A 192 17.03 2.27 -27.21
C GLU A 192 17.17 0.79 -26.89
N TYR A 193 18.22 0.15 -27.44
CA TYR A 193 18.62 -1.17 -26.98
C TYR A 193 19.48 -1.10 -25.73
N GLN A 194 19.10 -1.90 -24.74
CA GLN A 194 19.87 -2.16 -23.53
C GLN A 194 20.28 -3.64 -23.50
N PRO A 195 21.53 -3.99 -23.14
CA PRO A 195 21.93 -5.36 -22.89
C PRO A 195 21.08 -6.04 -21.81
N ALA A 196 20.70 -7.30 -22.02
CA ALA A 196 19.89 -8.08 -21.09
C ALA A 196 20.25 -9.57 -21.09
N SER A 197 20.11 -10.21 -19.94
CA SER A 197 20.37 -11.64 -19.74
C SER A 197 19.22 -12.54 -20.24
N ASN A 198 18.65 -12.23 -21.41
CA ASN A 198 17.58 -13.01 -22.04
C ASN A 198 18.08 -13.69 -23.34
N GLY A 199 17.24 -14.53 -23.96
CA GLY A 199 17.62 -15.24 -25.19
C GLY A 199 18.01 -14.34 -26.38
N CYS A 200 17.60 -13.06 -26.36
CA CYS A 200 17.94 -12.06 -27.36
C CYS A 200 19.23 -11.28 -27.05
N GLY A 201 19.77 -11.40 -25.82
CA GLY A 201 20.93 -10.64 -25.34
C GLY A 201 20.66 -9.13 -25.11
N ARG A 202 19.45 -8.65 -25.41
CA ARG A 202 19.06 -7.24 -25.34
C ARG A 202 17.55 -7.07 -25.24
N VAL A 203 17.15 -5.86 -24.88
CA VAL A 203 15.76 -5.42 -24.81
C VAL A 203 15.62 -3.96 -25.25
N VAL A 204 14.46 -3.59 -25.75
CA VAL A 204 14.05 -2.20 -25.96
C VAL A 204 13.68 -1.57 -24.63
N ARG A 205 14.25 -0.39 -24.37
CA ARG A 205 13.96 0.44 -23.20
C ARG A 205 13.59 1.84 -23.65
N TRP A 206 12.52 2.39 -23.08
CA TRP A 206 12.20 3.79 -23.25
C TRP A 206 12.97 4.62 -22.23
N LYS A 207 13.57 5.70 -22.68
CA LYS A 207 14.39 6.63 -21.91
C LYS A 207 13.75 8.00 -21.90
N PHE A 208 13.96 8.71 -20.79
CA PHE A 208 13.39 10.02 -20.53
C PHE A 208 14.46 10.90 -19.88
N ALA A 209 14.66 12.09 -20.43
CA ALA A 209 15.55 13.10 -19.87
C ALA A 209 14.73 14.09 -19.05
N PHE A 210 14.80 13.99 -17.73
CA PHE A 210 14.15 14.87 -16.78
C PHE A 210 15.03 16.10 -16.54
N GLN A 211 14.49 17.28 -16.81
CA GLN A 211 15.17 18.54 -16.61
C GLN A 211 14.49 19.35 -15.51
N TRP A 212 15.30 19.94 -14.62
CA TRP A 212 14.85 20.82 -13.53
C TRP A 212 13.93 21.94 -14.05
N CYS A 213 12.81 22.17 -13.37
CA CYS A 213 11.97 23.32 -13.63
C CYS A 213 12.60 24.58 -13.01
N GLU A 214 12.95 25.55 -13.84
CA GLU A 214 13.41 26.86 -13.35
C GLU A 214 12.29 27.58 -12.59
N GLY A 215 12.65 28.28 -11.51
CA GLY A 215 11.71 29.00 -10.64
C GLY A 215 11.43 28.38 -9.27
N GLN A 216 11.88 27.14 -9.02
CA GLN A 216 11.77 26.49 -7.69
C GLN A 216 13.02 26.65 -6.81
N GLY A 217 14.02 27.43 -7.25
CA GLY A 217 15.30 27.61 -6.56
C GLY A 217 16.38 26.62 -7.00
N ASN A 218 17.47 26.56 -6.24
CA ASN A 218 18.56 25.60 -6.45
C ASN A 218 18.22 24.24 -5.84
N PRO A 219 18.68 23.12 -6.44
CA PRO A 219 18.58 21.82 -5.81
C PRO A 219 19.16 21.85 -4.40
N TRP A 220 18.39 21.38 -3.43
CA TRP A 220 18.69 21.55 -1.99
C TRP A 220 19.93 20.77 -1.53
N TRP A 221 20.41 19.79 -2.31
CA TRP A 221 21.63 19.03 -2.05
C TRP A 221 22.91 19.69 -2.61
N ILE A 222 22.79 20.84 -3.27
CA ILE A 222 23.93 21.65 -3.74
C ILE A 222 24.18 22.73 -2.70
N SER A 223 25.32 22.69 -2.00
CA SER A 223 25.72 23.71 -1.04
C SER A 223 25.71 25.10 -1.68
N SER A 224 25.10 26.07 -1.00
CA SER A 224 25.14 27.49 -1.40
C SER A 224 26.51 28.16 -1.16
N THR A 225 27.45 27.43 -0.56
CA THR A 225 28.80 27.89 -0.24
C THR A 225 29.78 27.48 -1.34
N SER A 226 29.84 28.26 -2.40
CA SER A 226 31.01 28.28 -3.28
C SER A 226 31.23 29.72 -3.78
N ASN A 227 31.52 30.62 -2.85
CA ASN A 227 32.35 31.79 -3.13
C ASN A 227 33.82 31.54 -2.78
N ASP A 228 34.17 30.36 -2.27
CA ASP A 228 35.56 29.96 -2.10
C ASP A 228 35.91 28.87 -3.10
N VAL A 229 36.91 29.20 -3.90
CA VAL A 229 37.53 28.38 -4.92
C VAL A 229 38.41 27.36 -4.21
N ASP A 230 37.88 26.18 -3.92
CA ASP A 230 38.72 25.01 -3.64
C ASP A 230 38.14 23.77 -4.31
N MET A 231 38.91 23.29 -5.28
CA MET A 231 38.65 22.17 -6.17
C MET A 231 38.63 20.85 -5.36
N LEU A 232 37.47 20.18 -5.29
CA LEU A 232 37.46 18.73 -5.14
C LEU A 232 37.86 18.13 -6.51
N PRO A 233 38.84 17.20 -6.56
CA PRO A 233 39.34 16.69 -7.83
C PRO A 233 38.32 15.75 -8.48
N ASP A 234 37.90 16.11 -9.70
CA ASP A 234 37.20 15.23 -10.64
C ASP A 234 38.02 13.94 -10.86
N PRO A 235 37.46 12.74 -10.65
CA PRO A 235 38.04 11.54 -11.21
C PRO A 235 37.69 11.50 -12.71
N ILE A 236 38.67 11.92 -13.51
CA ILE A 236 38.89 11.56 -14.93
C ILE A 236 38.10 12.38 -15.97
N GLY A 237 38.80 13.35 -16.60
CA GLY A 237 38.47 13.87 -17.94
C GLY A 237 38.49 15.40 -18.08
N GLY A 238 39.66 16.03 -17.94
CA GLY A 238 39.80 17.49 -17.82
C GLY A 238 39.34 18.32 -19.02
N CYS A 239 38.58 19.37 -18.72
CA CYS A 239 38.35 20.52 -19.60
C CYS A 239 39.48 21.55 -19.40
N GLN A 240 40.41 21.59 -20.35
CA GLN A 240 41.35 22.72 -20.43
C GLN A 240 40.58 23.97 -20.86
N SER A 241 40.79 25.04 -20.11
CA SER A 241 40.25 26.38 -20.29
C SER A 241 40.45 26.91 -21.72
N ALA A 242 39.36 26.98 -22.48
CA ALA A 242 39.24 27.75 -23.72
C ALA A 242 38.50 29.08 -23.45
N PRO A 243 38.65 30.11 -24.32
CA PRO A 243 38.13 31.45 -24.06
C PRO A 243 36.60 31.48 -24.00
N ARG A 244 36.09 32.26 -23.05
CA ARG A 244 34.67 32.53 -22.76
C ARG A 244 33.87 32.95 -24.00
N GLN A 245 33.15 32.00 -24.59
CA GLN A 245 31.86 32.21 -25.26
C GLN A 245 31.05 30.92 -25.09
N ASP A 246 30.42 30.71 -23.94
CA ASP A 246 29.38 29.69 -23.86
C ASP A 246 28.21 30.14 -24.76
N PRO A 247 27.81 29.36 -25.78
CA PRO A 247 26.62 29.66 -26.55
C PRO A 247 25.41 29.62 -25.61
N SER A 248 24.50 30.60 -25.76
CA SER A 248 23.23 30.61 -25.03
C SER A 248 22.51 29.25 -25.12
N PRO A 249 21.77 28.83 -24.08
CA PRO A 249 21.04 27.56 -24.10
C PRO A 249 20.16 27.46 -25.35
N PRO A 250 20.13 26.29 -26.03
CA PRO A 250 19.31 26.14 -27.23
C PRO A 250 17.82 26.23 -26.90
N ASP A 251 17.07 26.89 -27.78
CA ASP A 251 15.60 27.01 -27.65
C ASP A 251 14.85 25.77 -28.15
N VAL A 252 15.50 24.88 -28.91
CA VAL A 252 14.84 23.76 -29.61
C VAL A 252 15.65 22.47 -29.60
N VAL A 253 14.96 21.34 -29.44
CA VAL A 253 15.51 19.99 -29.61
C VAL A 253 15.86 19.74 -31.07
N VAL A 254 17.11 19.36 -31.34
CA VAL A 254 17.54 18.97 -32.68
C VAL A 254 17.02 17.57 -32.99
N ASN A 255 16.12 17.48 -33.99
CA ASN A 255 15.53 16.24 -34.45
C ASN A 255 15.83 16.05 -35.94
N MET A 256 16.14 14.82 -36.36
CA MET A 256 16.30 14.47 -37.78
C MET A 256 15.29 13.39 -38.17
N ALA A 257 14.85 13.39 -39.43
CA ALA A 257 13.88 12.44 -39.96
C ALA A 257 14.56 11.20 -40.55
N CYS A 258 14.04 10.02 -40.22
CA CYS A 258 14.53 8.76 -40.78
C CYS A 258 14.10 8.60 -42.25
N ASN A 259 15.04 8.22 -43.12
CA ASN A 259 14.76 7.95 -44.53
C ASN A 259 13.93 6.68 -44.78
N LYS A 260 13.75 5.80 -43.79
CA LYS A 260 12.95 4.57 -43.91
C LYS A 260 11.53 4.72 -43.37
N CYS A 261 11.37 5.24 -42.15
CA CYS A 261 10.05 5.37 -41.52
C CYS A 261 9.50 6.81 -41.52
N SER A 262 10.26 7.80 -41.99
CA SER A 262 9.93 9.23 -41.98
C SER A 262 9.67 9.84 -40.59
N GLN A 263 9.80 9.06 -39.52
CA GLN A 263 9.66 9.55 -38.14
C GLN A 263 10.89 10.34 -37.72
N LYS A 264 10.66 11.36 -36.89
CA LYS A 264 11.72 12.20 -36.31
C LYS A 264 12.30 11.53 -35.07
N SER A 265 13.62 11.58 -34.93
CA SER A 265 14.32 11.14 -33.71
C SER A 265 15.31 12.21 -33.24
N PRO A 266 15.45 12.42 -31.93
CA PRO A 266 16.40 13.39 -31.38
C PRO A 266 17.84 12.98 -31.63
N VAL A 267 18.74 13.96 -31.69
CA VAL A 267 20.20 13.72 -31.62
C VAL A 267 20.58 13.50 -30.16
N VAL A 268 20.89 12.26 -29.79
CA VAL A 268 21.18 11.87 -28.39
C VAL A 268 22.65 11.54 -28.18
N TYR A 269 23.31 10.96 -29.18
CA TYR A 269 24.64 10.35 -29.05
C TYR A 269 25.69 11.05 -29.90
N SER A 270 26.89 11.20 -29.33
CA SER A 270 28.04 11.84 -29.98
C SER A 270 28.59 11.04 -31.16
N GLN A 271 28.38 9.72 -31.17
CA GLN A 271 28.83 8.82 -32.24
C GLN A 271 28.07 9.04 -33.57
N GLY A 272 26.91 9.68 -33.53
CA GLY A 272 26.13 10.02 -34.71
C GLY A 272 24.62 9.84 -34.51
N TRP A 273 23.87 10.37 -35.46
CA TRP A 273 22.41 10.26 -35.46
C TRP A 273 21.97 8.87 -35.93
N MET A 274 20.94 8.31 -35.26
CA MET A 274 20.28 7.05 -35.63
C MET A 274 18.78 7.14 -35.43
N CYS A 275 18.02 6.25 -36.09
CA CYS A 275 16.58 6.15 -35.87
C CYS A 275 16.30 5.54 -34.49
N LEU A 276 15.49 6.22 -33.68
CA LEU A 276 15.11 5.78 -32.32
C LEU A 276 13.64 5.32 -32.24
N ASN A 277 13.03 5.03 -33.40
CA ASN A 277 11.70 4.42 -33.48
C ASN A 277 11.83 2.89 -33.48
N PRO A 278 11.37 2.16 -32.44
CA PRO A 278 11.58 0.72 -32.31
C PRO A 278 10.84 -0.10 -33.38
N SER A 279 9.82 0.47 -34.04
CA SER A 279 9.12 -0.19 -35.16
C SER A 279 9.82 -0.02 -36.52
N CYS A 280 10.96 0.67 -36.57
CA CYS A 280 11.68 0.94 -37.82
C CYS A 280 12.78 -0.11 -38.07
N THR A 281 12.96 -0.51 -39.33
CA THR A 281 14.05 -1.41 -39.73
C THR A 281 15.45 -0.80 -39.61
N SER A 282 15.55 0.53 -39.51
CA SER A 282 16.82 1.25 -39.24
C SER A 282 16.99 1.62 -37.76
N PHE A 283 16.12 1.10 -36.87
CA PHE A 283 16.23 1.32 -35.43
C PHE A 283 17.62 0.95 -34.91
N TRP A 284 18.20 1.82 -34.08
CA TRP A 284 19.45 1.56 -33.36
C TRP A 284 20.68 1.24 -34.23
N SER A 285 20.79 1.87 -35.41
CA SER A 285 21.93 1.65 -36.32
C SER A 285 22.57 2.95 -36.82
N ILE A 286 23.90 3.02 -36.81
CA ILE A 286 24.70 4.08 -37.44
C ILE A 286 25.49 3.44 -38.58
N GLY A 287 25.29 3.93 -39.81
CA GLY A 287 25.97 3.37 -40.99
C GLY A 287 25.70 1.87 -41.22
N GLY A 288 24.54 1.37 -40.78
CA GLY A 288 24.16 -0.05 -40.85
C GLY A 288 24.78 -0.95 -39.79
N ARG A 289 25.48 -0.38 -38.79
CA ARG A 289 26.05 -1.11 -37.66
C ARG A 289 25.38 -0.69 -36.35
N GLU A 290 25.17 -1.65 -35.47
CA GLU A 290 24.73 -1.41 -34.10
C GLU A 290 25.94 -1.13 -33.23
N LEU A 291 25.84 -0.15 -32.33
CA LEU A 291 26.90 0.21 -31.40
C LEU A 291 26.43 -0.06 -29.96
N ASN A 292 27.34 -0.61 -29.15
CA ASN A 292 27.05 -0.98 -27.76
C ASN A 292 27.55 0.06 -26.75
N GLN A 293 28.62 0.79 -27.10
CA GLN A 293 29.20 1.87 -26.30
C GLN A 293 28.85 3.20 -26.97
N LEU A 294 28.10 4.03 -26.26
CA LEU A 294 27.59 5.30 -26.75
C LEU A 294 27.72 6.34 -25.64
N ASP A 295 28.14 7.54 -26.01
CA ASP A 295 28.27 8.69 -25.11
C ASP A 295 27.26 9.75 -25.52
N TYR A 296 26.66 10.40 -24.53
CA TYR A 296 25.72 11.48 -24.79
C TYR A 296 26.39 12.65 -25.53
N ASP A 297 25.69 13.19 -26.52
CA ASP A 297 26.16 14.35 -27.26
C ASP A 297 26.18 15.61 -26.37
N ALA A 298 27.20 16.46 -26.52
CA ALA A 298 27.30 17.69 -25.74
C ALA A 298 26.14 18.66 -25.98
N SER A 299 25.48 18.60 -27.15
CA SER A 299 24.24 19.35 -27.40
C SER A 299 23.03 18.78 -26.67
N PHE A 300 22.96 17.47 -26.47
CA PHE A 300 21.90 16.81 -25.72
C PHE A 300 21.99 17.11 -24.22
N LEU A 301 23.21 17.16 -23.67
CA LEU A 301 23.44 17.44 -22.24
C LEU A 301 23.20 18.91 -21.86
N ARG A 302 23.06 19.81 -22.84
CA ARG A 302 22.77 21.21 -22.59
C ARG A 302 21.29 21.40 -22.20
N PRO A 303 20.99 22.06 -21.06
CA PRO A 303 19.62 22.34 -20.65
C PRO A 303 18.85 23.16 -21.70
N ILE A 304 17.58 22.82 -21.93
CA ILE A 304 16.68 23.57 -22.81
C ILE A 304 16.06 24.70 -22.02
N LYS A 305 16.05 25.92 -22.57
CA LYS A 305 15.44 27.06 -21.90
C LYS A 305 13.91 26.94 -21.92
N THR A 306 13.32 26.62 -20.77
CA THR A 306 11.86 26.54 -20.58
C THR A 306 11.47 27.23 -19.28
N VAL A 307 10.41 28.03 -19.29
CA VAL A 307 9.87 28.72 -18.10
C VAL A 307 8.51 28.12 -17.75
N PHE A 308 8.36 27.69 -16.50
CA PHE A 308 7.09 27.25 -15.95
C PHE A 308 6.58 28.31 -14.97
N ILE A 309 5.43 28.90 -15.28
CA ILE A 309 4.76 29.89 -14.43
C ILE A 309 3.86 29.12 -13.45
N ASN A 310 3.85 29.52 -12.18
CA ASN A 310 3.03 28.92 -11.12
C ASN A 310 3.33 27.44 -10.86
N LEU A 311 4.60 27.12 -10.60
CA LEU A 311 4.98 25.80 -10.10
C LEU A 311 4.23 25.51 -8.78
N PRO A 312 3.71 24.29 -8.59
CA PRO A 312 2.97 23.96 -7.38
C PRO A 312 3.88 23.89 -6.14
N GLU A 313 3.30 24.17 -4.97
CA GLU A 313 3.96 23.93 -3.69
C GLU A 313 4.07 22.41 -3.46
N LEU A 314 5.29 21.93 -3.21
CA LEU A 314 5.53 20.51 -2.98
C LEU A 314 5.21 20.08 -1.56
N ARG A 315 5.29 20.99 -0.58
CA ARG A 315 4.99 20.64 0.81
C ARG A 315 3.50 20.29 0.93
N PRO A 316 3.16 19.07 1.39
CA PRO A 316 1.79 18.71 1.67
C PRO A 316 1.12 19.75 2.56
N ALA A 317 -0.10 20.14 2.22
CA ALA A 317 -0.86 21.09 3.02
C ALA A 317 -1.12 20.51 4.41
N LYS A 318 -1.00 21.36 5.43
CA LYS A 318 -1.35 20.99 6.80
C LYS A 318 -2.86 20.74 6.88
N LEU A 319 -3.25 19.58 7.38
CA LEU A 319 -4.64 19.28 7.68
C LEU A 319 -5.15 20.23 8.77
N ILE A 320 -6.31 20.84 8.49
CA ILE A 320 -7.01 21.75 9.39
C ILE A 320 -8.38 21.16 9.76
N GLU A 321 -9.00 21.74 10.79
CA GLU A 321 -10.36 21.39 11.17
C GLU A 321 -11.33 21.68 10.01
N THR A 322 -12.24 20.75 9.75
CA THR A 322 -13.30 20.87 8.75
C THR A 322 -14.54 21.52 9.36
N MET A 323 -15.41 22.09 8.52
CA MET A 323 -16.64 22.75 8.99
C MET A 323 -17.59 21.82 9.77
N ASP A 324 -17.54 20.51 9.52
CA ASP A 324 -18.33 19.49 10.20
C ASP A 324 -17.62 18.85 11.41
N SER A 325 -16.36 19.23 11.66
CA SER A 325 -15.44 18.69 12.64
C SER A 325 -15.33 17.15 12.62
N ILE A 326 -15.55 16.49 11.46
CA ILE A 326 -15.46 15.02 11.34
C ILE A 326 -14.01 14.60 11.08
N THR A 327 -13.35 14.01 12.08
CA THR A 327 -11.95 13.54 11.98
C THR A 327 -11.80 12.06 11.61
N THR A 328 -12.90 11.39 11.25
CA THR A 328 -12.93 9.97 10.85
C THR A 328 -12.98 9.75 9.33
N SER A 329 -12.86 10.82 8.54
CA SER A 329 -12.86 10.75 7.07
C SER A 329 -11.50 10.32 6.51
N TYR A 330 -11.47 9.95 5.23
CA TYR A 330 -10.24 9.49 4.57
C TYR A 330 -9.12 10.55 4.63
N ALA A 331 -9.45 11.83 4.56
CA ALA A 331 -8.47 12.92 4.65
C ALA A 331 -7.67 12.88 5.96
N PHE A 332 -8.32 12.51 7.06
CA PHE A 332 -7.67 12.37 8.36
C PHE A 332 -7.01 11.01 8.58
N SER A 333 -7.17 10.04 7.68
CA SER A 333 -6.36 8.81 7.71
C SER A 333 -4.95 9.01 7.11
N LYS A 334 -4.77 10.07 6.31
CA LYS A 334 -3.51 10.41 5.64
C LYS A 334 -2.39 10.72 6.64
N GLY A 335 -1.16 10.55 6.19
CA GLY A 335 0.02 10.94 6.95
C GLY A 335 0.24 12.46 6.97
N TRP A 336 1.39 12.87 7.52
CA TRP A 336 1.72 14.25 7.83
C TRP A 336 3.13 14.60 7.37
N HIS A 337 3.29 15.77 6.75
CA HIS A 337 4.59 16.43 6.56
C HIS A 337 4.99 17.30 7.76
N CYS A 338 6.00 16.88 8.52
CA CYS A 338 6.46 17.57 9.70
C CYS A 338 7.14 18.91 9.38
N GLU A 339 6.56 20.01 9.84
CA GLU A 339 7.08 21.38 9.62
C GLU A 339 8.46 21.62 10.27
N LYS A 340 8.81 20.86 11.32
CA LYS A 340 10.07 21.02 12.06
C LYS A 340 11.26 20.31 11.40
N CYS A 341 11.06 19.11 10.86
CA CYS A 341 12.16 18.28 10.34
C CYS A 341 12.00 17.84 8.89
N GLY A 342 10.88 18.16 8.22
CA GLY A 342 10.63 17.78 6.83
C GLY A 342 10.21 16.32 6.61
N ARG A 343 10.14 15.50 7.66
CA ARG A 343 9.74 14.08 7.54
C ARG A 343 8.26 13.95 7.17
N LEU A 344 7.96 13.09 6.20
CA LEU A 344 6.65 12.50 5.98
C LEU A 344 6.46 11.36 6.97
N SER A 345 5.37 11.38 7.73
CA SER A 345 5.07 10.38 8.76
C SER A 345 3.63 9.92 8.65
N SER A 346 3.40 8.62 8.58
CA SER A 346 2.07 8.04 8.66
C SER A 346 1.41 8.38 10.00
N ARG A 347 0.09 8.59 10.00
CA ARG A 347 -0.67 8.67 11.25
C ARG A 347 -0.69 7.28 11.87
N PHE A 348 -0.22 7.14 13.11
CA PHE A 348 -0.22 5.85 13.81
C PHE A 348 -0.94 5.86 15.17
N LYS A 349 -1.28 7.06 15.69
CA LYS A 349 -2.09 7.26 16.89
C LYS A 349 -3.46 7.83 16.52
N TRP A 350 -4.47 7.45 17.29
CA TRP A 350 -5.84 7.90 17.07
C TRP A 350 -6.02 9.36 17.50
N GLU A 351 -5.55 9.72 18.68
CA GLU A 351 -5.75 11.03 19.33
C GLU A 351 -5.04 12.21 18.61
N HIS A 352 -3.97 11.96 17.86
CA HIS A 352 -3.21 12.99 17.16
C HIS A 352 -2.24 12.38 16.13
N TRP A 353 -1.66 13.24 15.29
CA TRP A 353 -0.47 12.90 14.52
C TRP A 353 0.77 13.18 15.37
N GLU A 354 1.78 12.35 15.23
CA GLU A 354 3.08 12.54 15.87
C GLU A 354 4.17 12.23 14.84
N CYS A 355 5.16 13.12 14.73
CA CYS A 355 6.31 12.85 13.87
C CYS A 355 7.24 11.82 14.54
N SER A 356 7.47 10.68 13.89
CA SER A 356 8.31 9.59 14.42
C SER A 356 9.79 9.97 14.61
N HIS A 357 10.25 11.09 14.04
CA HIS A 357 11.64 11.54 14.16
C HIS A 357 11.86 12.60 15.26
N CYS A 358 10.99 13.62 15.32
CA CYS A 358 11.20 14.76 16.23
C CYS A 358 10.09 14.94 17.27
N HIS A 359 9.11 14.03 17.29
CA HIS A 359 7.97 13.99 18.22
C HIS A 359 7.10 15.25 18.24
N LEU A 360 7.15 16.07 17.18
CA LEU A 360 6.18 17.15 17.02
C LEU A 360 4.77 16.55 16.95
N ILE A 361 3.84 17.10 17.72
CA ILE A 361 2.44 16.66 17.77
C ILE A 361 1.59 17.67 17.00
N HIS A 362 0.69 17.16 16.17
CA HIS A 362 -0.39 17.93 15.54
C HIS A 362 -1.71 17.29 15.92
N LYS A 363 -2.51 18.00 16.70
CA LYS A 363 -3.83 17.56 17.16
C LYS A 363 -4.91 18.41 16.50
N ILE A 364 -5.94 17.73 15.99
CA ILE A 364 -7.12 18.38 15.41
C ILE A 364 -8.32 17.89 16.22
N PRO A 365 -9.07 18.78 16.87
CA PRO A 365 -10.27 18.38 17.61
C PRO A 365 -11.30 17.84 16.61
N GLY A 366 -11.96 16.75 16.99
CA GLY A 366 -13.05 16.16 16.23
C GLY A 366 -14.32 16.04 17.06
N ARG A 367 -15.48 16.12 16.40
CA ARG A 367 -16.75 15.75 17.03
C ARG A 367 -16.95 14.24 17.00
N LEU A 368 -17.66 13.72 17.99
CA LEU A 368 -18.10 12.33 18.02
C LEU A 368 -19.15 12.08 16.92
N ARG A 369 -19.10 10.88 16.33
CA ARG A 369 -20.11 10.37 15.40
C ARG A 369 -21.18 9.64 16.19
N THR A 370 -22.44 10.02 16.00
CA THR A 370 -23.57 9.36 16.67
C THR A 370 -24.03 8.14 15.87
N ALA A 371 -24.52 7.09 16.54
CA ALA A 371 -25.02 5.90 15.85
C ALA A 371 -26.17 6.21 14.86
N LYS A 372 -27.00 7.21 15.20
CA LYS A 372 -28.13 7.67 14.37
C LYS A 372 -27.71 8.14 12.98
N GLU A 373 -26.48 8.66 12.82
CA GLU A 373 -25.93 9.04 11.51
C GLU A 373 -25.84 7.84 10.54
N PHE A 374 -25.76 6.62 11.06
CA PHE A 374 -25.54 5.41 10.28
C PHE A 374 -26.79 4.53 10.12
N TRP A 375 -27.87 4.78 10.87
CA TRP A 375 -29.06 3.90 10.89
C TRP A 375 -29.75 3.75 9.53
N HIS A 376 -29.70 4.79 8.70
CA HIS A 376 -30.37 4.82 7.40
C HIS A 376 -29.44 4.47 6.24
N GLN A 377 -28.22 3.99 6.51
CA GLN A 377 -27.30 3.55 5.47
C GLN A 377 -27.90 2.35 4.72
N ARG A 378 -28.12 2.54 3.42
CA ARG A 378 -28.60 1.51 2.49
C ARG A 378 -27.39 0.99 1.71
N PRO A 379 -26.90 -0.21 2.02
CA PRO A 379 -25.85 -0.83 1.22
C PRO A 379 -26.40 -1.05 -0.20
N PRO A 380 -25.60 -0.86 -1.26
CA PRO A 380 -26.05 -0.92 -2.65
C PRO A 380 -26.23 -2.37 -3.14
N VAL A 381 -27.14 -3.11 -2.49
CA VAL A 381 -27.43 -4.52 -2.79
C VAL A 381 -28.93 -4.83 -2.67
N ASP A 382 -29.38 -5.89 -3.34
CA ASP A 382 -30.79 -6.30 -3.42
C ASP A 382 -31.26 -7.19 -2.25
N PHE A 383 -30.43 -7.37 -1.22
CA PHE A 383 -30.75 -8.20 -0.04
C PHE A 383 -30.59 -7.41 1.27
N LEU A 384 -31.38 -7.78 2.28
CA LEU A 384 -31.51 -6.99 3.50
C LEU A 384 -30.38 -7.22 4.53
N HIS A 385 -30.07 -8.50 4.79
CA HIS A 385 -29.12 -8.92 5.84
C HIS A 385 -28.03 -9.86 5.32
N SER A 386 -28.39 -10.79 4.44
CA SER A 386 -27.46 -11.83 3.99
C SER A 386 -27.76 -12.29 2.58
N GLN A 387 -26.73 -12.75 1.89
CA GLN A 387 -26.82 -13.46 0.63
C GLN A 387 -25.90 -14.68 0.66
N VAL A 388 -26.46 -15.85 0.35
CA VAL A 388 -25.67 -17.07 0.12
C VAL A 388 -25.27 -17.12 -1.36
N GLY A 389 -23.98 -17.33 -1.62
CA GLY A 389 -23.39 -17.31 -2.94
C GLY A 389 -23.94 -18.39 -3.88
N LYS A 390 -23.92 -18.10 -5.18
CA LYS A 390 -24.37 -18.98 -6.26
C LYS A 390 -23.16 -19.43 -7.10
N GLN A 391 -22.36 -20.44 -6.76
CA GLN A 391 -21.44 -21.15 -7.71
C GLN A 391 -20.63 -22.23 -6.96
N SER A 392 -20.20 -23.37 -7.51
CA SER A 392 -20.27 -23.98 -8.85
C SER A 392 -20.32 -25.52 -8.67
N GLY A 393 -20.92 -26.26 -9.61
CA GLY A 393 -21.31 -27.66 -9.41
C GLY A 393 -20.26 -28.62 -8.85
N LEU A 394 -20.43 -29.04 -7.60
CA LEU A 394 -20.17 -30.41 -7.18
C LEU A 394 -21.48 -30.99 -6.67
N ARG A 395 -22.21 -31.71 -7.53
CA ARG A 395 -23.11 -32.77 -7.07
C ARG A 395 -22.23 -33.81 -6.36
N ARG A 396 -22.00 -33.67 -5.07
CA ARG A 396 -21.82 -34.84 -4.21
C ARG A 396 -23.17 -35.13 -3.61
N HIS A 397 -23.71 -36.29 -3.95
CA HIS A 397 -24.96 -36.82 -3.46
C HIS A 397 -25.03 -36.72 -1.92
N CYS A 398 -25.71 -35.70 -1.40
CA CYS A 398 -26.20 -35.72 -0.03
C CYS A 398 -27.59 -36.37 -0.06
N HIS A 399 -27.63 -37.70 0.00
CA HIS A 399 -28.87 -38.48 -0.03
C HIS A 399 -29.64 -38.49 1.30
N SER A 400 -29.33 -37.61 2.28
CA SER A 400 -29.83 -37.80 3.65
C SER A 400 -30.52 -36.62 4.35
N LEU A 401 -30.82 -35.49 3.68
CA LEU A 401 -31.49 -34.35 4.36
C LEU A 401 -32.81 -33.89 3.73
N ALA A 402 -33.37 -34.66 2.80
CA ALA A 402 -34.67 -34.36 2.18
C ALA A 402 -35.85 -34.83 3.04
N LEU A 403 -35.94 -34.44 4.32
CA LEU A 403 -37.12 -34.76 5.15
C LEU A 403 -37.54 -33.67 6.16
N LEU A 404 -36.99 -32.45 6.12
CA LEU A 404 -37.43 -31.36 7.01
C LEU A 404 -38.03 -30.18 6.22
N PRO A 405 -39.32 -29.80 6.41
CA PRO A 405 -40.02 -28.77 5.64
C PRO A 405 -39.59 -27.32 5.95
N HIS A 406 -38.43 -27.12 6.59
CA HIS A 406 -37.99 -25.82 7.13
C HIS A 406 -36.60 -25.36 6.63
N ILE A 407 -35.97 -26.08 5.68
CA ILE A 407 -34.55 -25.89 5.32
C ILE A 407 -34.40 -25.63 3.81
N HIS A 408 -33.72 -24.54 3.42
CA HIS A 408 -33.31 -24.28 2.02
C HIS A 408 -31.80 -24.56 1.87
N ALA A 409 -31.44 -25.75 1.37
CA ALA A 409 -30.06 -26.07 1.00
C ALA A 409 -29.68 -25.37 -0.32
N THR A 410 -28.54 -24.66 -0.34
CA THR A 410 -28.04 -23.94 -1.53
C THR A 410 -26.91 -24.69 -2.23
N LEU A 411 -26.61 -24.32 -3.48
CA LEU A 411 -25.51 -24.89 -4.27
C LEU A 411 -24.11 -24.69 -3.66
N SER A 412 -23.97 -23.76 -2.69
CA SER A 412 -22.73 -23.55 -1.92
C SER A 412 -22.51 -24.60 -0.83
N GLY A 413 -23.53 -25.40 -0.52
CA GLY A 413 -23.56 -26.29 0.64
C GLY A 413 -23.87 -25.60 1.97
N ILE A 414 -23.90 -24.25 2.03
CA ILE A 414 -24.34 -23.50 3.20
C ILE A 414 -25.87 -23.52 3.27
N ILE A 415 -26.38 -23.81 4.46
CA ILE A 415 -27.81 -23.84 4.78
C ILE A 415 -28.14 -22.57 5.57
N ALA A 416 -29.02 -21.73 5.03
CA ALA A 416 -29.60 -20.60 5.78
C ALA A 416 -30.87 -21.06 6.50
N CYS A 417 -30.87 -21.03 7.83
CA CYS A 417 -32.04 -21.31 8.65
C CYS A 417 -33.08 -20.18 8.52
N ARG A 418 -34.33 -20.48 8.87
CA ARG A 418 -35.36 -19.43 8.98
C ARG A 418 -34.97 -18.46 10.11
N PRO A 419 -35.17 -17.15 9.94
CA PRO A 419 -34.99 -16.18 11.03
C PRO A 419 -35.85 -16.56 12.23
N GLU A 420 -35.25 -16.58 13.42
CA GLU A 420 -35.94 -16.88 14.67
C GLU A 420 -36.06 -15.63 15.54
N PRO A 421 -37.20 -15.38 16.21
CA PRO A 421 -37.30 -14.34 17.22
C PRO A 421 -36.29 -14.59 18.34
N PHE A 422 -35.54 -13.56 18.71
CA PHE A 422 -34.49 -13.62 19.71
C PHE A 422 -34.71 -12.55 20.77
N GLU A 423 -34.78 -12.97 22.03
CA GLU A 423 -34.91 -12.05 23.15
C GLU A 423 -33.54 -11.49 23.54
N LEU A 424 -33.43 -10.17 23.54
CA LEU A 424 -32.17 -9.46 23.75
C LEU A 424 -31.83 -9.27 25.25
N GLY A 425 -32.43 -10.01 26.18
CA GLY A 425 -32.17 -9.88 27.62
C GLY A 425 -32.42 -8.48 28.18
N ASP A 426 -32.41 -8.31 29.51
CA ASP A 426 -32.47 -7.01 30.21
C ASP A 426 -33.52 -5.99 29.70
N GLY A 427 -34.68 -6.45 29.24
CA GLY A 427 -35.74 -5.58 28.72
C GLY A 427 -35.45 -4.96 27.34
N GLY A 428 -34.45 -5.46 26.61
CA GLY A 428 -34.07 -5.02 25.26
C GLY A 428 -35.06 -5.40 24.14
N GLY A 429 -36.10 -6.18 24.46
CA GLY A 429 -37.13 -6.61 23.51
C GLY A 429 -36.69 -7.77 22.62
N PHE A 430 -37.36 -7.92 21.48
CA PHE A 430 -37.11 -9.00 20.52
C PHE A 430 -36.45 -8.49 19.23
N THR A 431 -35.60 -9.32 18.65
CA THR A 431 -35.00 -9.12 17.31
C THR A 431 -35.02 -10.44 16.53
N ASN A 432 -34.37 -10.50 15.37
CA ASN A 432 -34.15 -11.76 14.66
C ASN A 432 -32.73 -12.29 14.88
N HIS A 433 -32.64 -13.60 15.05
CA HIS A 433 -31.44 -14.40 15.02
C HIS A 433 -31.39 -15.16 13.70
N LEU A 434 -30.33 -14.95 12.93
CA LEU A 434 -30.08 -15.66 11.68
C LEU A 434 -28.98 -16.70 11.92
N THR A 435 -29.20 -17.93 11.48
CA THR A 435 -28.21 -19.02 11.58
C THR A 435 -27.89 -19.59 10.21
N PHE A 436 -26.60 -19.74 9.93
CA PHE A 436 -26.07 -20.35 8.71
C PHE A 436 -25.22 -21.57 9.09
N ILE A 437 -25.60 -22.75 8.61
CA ILE A 437 -24.88 -24.00 8.88
C ILE A 437 -23.94 -24.26 7.71
N LEU A 438 -22.65 -24.46 8.01
CA LEU A 438 -21.63 -24.78 7.03
C LEU A 438 -21.74 -26.25 6.55
N PRO A 439 -21.20 -26.58 5.36
CA PRO A 439 -21.22 -27.95 4.84
C PRO A 439 -20.67 -28.97 5.85
N ASN A 440 -21.30 -30.15 5.88
CA ASN A 440 -20.99 -31.26 6.79
C ASN A 440 -21.06 -30.89 8.29
N GLU A 441 -21.80 -29.83 8.63
CA GLU A 441 -21.91 -29.33 10.01
C GLU A 441 -20.57 -28.98 10.66
N THR A 442 -19.59 -28.57 9.84
CA THR A 442 -18.24 -28.18 10.29
C THR A 442 -18.23 -26.90 11.13
N GLY A 443 -19.32 -26.13 11.11
CA GLY A 443 -19.49 -24.94 11.93
C GLY A 443 -20.81 -24.23 11.64
N ARG A 444 -21.13 -23.23 12.45
CA ARG A 444 -22.29 -22.36 12.31
C ARG A 444 -21.88 -20.90 12.38
N ILE A 445 -22.58 -20.05 11.64
CA ILE A 445 -22.46 -18.60 11.73
C ILE A 445 -23.81 -18.07 12.19
N HIS A 446 -23.82 -17.36 13.30
CA HIS A 446 -25.00 -16.72 13.86
C HIS A 446 -24.89 -15.21 13.71
N LEU A 447 -25.96 -14.55 13.28
CA LEU A 447 -26.06 -13.10 13.25
C LEU A 447 -27.28 -12.67 14.07
N LEU A 448 -27.02 -12.02 15.20
CA LEU A 448 -28.03 -11.41 16.06
C LEU A 448 -28.18 -9.96 15.64
N LEU A 449 -29.37 -9.59 15.16
CA LEU A 449 -29.59 -8.26 14.61
C LEU A 449 -29.78 -7.22 15.72
N GLY A 450 -29.05 -6.12 15.65
CA GLY A 450 -29.30 -4.91 16.42
C GLY A 450 -30.59 -4.23 15.98
N THR A 451 -31.23 -3.50 16.90
CA THR A 451 -32.41 -2.68 16.60
C THR A 451 -32.31 -1.34 17.32
N PRO A 452 -32.92 -0.25 16.80
CA PRO A 452 -32.87 1.05 17.48
C PRO A 452 -33.37 1.02 18.94
N LEU A 453 -34.28 0.10 19.28
CA LEU A 453 -34.79 -0.06 20.65
C LEU A 453 -33.80 -0.80 21.56
N ALA A 454 -33.06 -1.76 21.01
CA ALA A 454 -32.11 -2.59 21.76
C ALA A 454 -30.67 -2.08 21.72
N ASN A 455 -30.37 -1.11 20.85
CA ASN A 455 -29.03 -0.61 20.64
C ASN A 455 -28.56 0.38 21.71
N LYS A 456 -29.36 0.74 22.72
CA LYS A 456 -28.95 1.73 23.75
C LYS A 456 -27.59 1.43 24.39
N GLN A 457 -27.32 0.17 24.71
CA GLN A 457 -26.02 -0.25 25.23
C GLN A 457 -24.92 -0.12 24.16
N ALA A 458 -25.19 -0.51 22.91
CA ALA A 458 -24.25 -0.38 21.80
C ALA A 458 -23.96 1.09 21.44
N ASP A 459 -24.96 1.98 21.50
CA ASP A 459 -24.84 3.42 21.29
C ASP A 459 -23.90 4.03 22.34
N GLU A 460 -24.08 3.64 23.61
CA GLU A 460 -23.25 4.09 24.72
C GLU A 460 -21.81 3.57 24.61
N ILE A 461 -21.64 2.28 24.31
CA ILE A 461 -20.33 1.68 24.06
C ILE A 461 -19.63 2.42 22.91
N PHE A 462 -20.33 2.70 21.80
CA PHE A 462 -19.78 3.40 20.64
C PHE A 462 -19.39 4.85 20.95
N ARG A 463 -20.15 5.54 21.79
CA ARG A 463 -19.80 6.88 22.31
C ARG A 463 -18.53 6.82 23.14
N GLN A 464 -18.48 5.92 24.14
CA GLN A 464 -17.33 5.77 25.03
C GLN A 464 -16.05 5.37 24.27
N TYR A 465 -16.14 4.48 23.26
CA TYR A 465 -14.99 4.12 22.42
C TYR A 465 -14.32 5.36 21.81
N GLN A 466 -15.13 6.29 21.29
CA GLN A 466 -14.62 7.49 20.62
C GLN A 466 -14.04 8.48 21.63
N GLU A 467 -14.70 8.70 22.76
CA GLU A 467 -14.23 9.59 23.83
C GLU A 467 -12.91 9.10 24.42
N GLN A 468 -12.87 7.83 24.82
CA GLN A 468 -11.69 7.22 25.43
C GLN A 468 -10.51 7.15 24.47
N ALA A 469 -10.76 6.99 23.16
CA ALA A 469 -9.71 7.03 22.16
C ALA A 469 -9.16 8.44 21.92
N GLU A 470 -10.03 9.46 21.97
CA GLU A 470 -9.64 10.87 21.82
C GLU A 470 -8.84 11.39 23.04
N GLU A 471 -9.17 10.90 24.23
CA GLU A 471 -8.49 11.19 25.49
C GLU A 471 -7.19 10.39 25.69
N GLY A 472 -7.00 9.33 24.90
CA GLY A 472 -5.84 8.44 24.99
C GLY A 472 -5.93 7.38 26.10
N GLU A 473 -7.11 7.17 26.69
CA GLU A 473 -7.39 6.04 27.59
C GLU A 473 -7.46 4.72 26.78
N LEU A 474 -8.13 4.75 25.63
CA LEU A 474 -8.13 3.66 24.66
C LEU A 474 -7.03 3.88 23.62
N LEU A 475 -6.00 3.05 23.66
CA LEU A 475 -4.80 3.13 22.84
C LEU A 475 -5.01 2.52 21.45
N LEU A 476 -5.93 3.10 20.67
CA LEU A 476 -6.09 2.75 19.26
C LEU A 476 -4.83 3.15 18.47
N ARG A 477 -4.10 2.15 17.95
CA ARG A 477 -2.84 2.33 17.20
C ARG A 477 -2.87 1.60 15.87
N ARG A 478 -2.16 2.15 14.88
CA ARG A 478 -1.76 1.37 13.71
C ARG A 478 -0.42 0.70 14.02
N TYR A 479 -0.36 -0.62 13.89
CA TYR A 479 0.80 -1.39 14.30
C TYR A 479 1.64 -1.80 13.09
N PRO A 480 2.96 -1.97 13.27
CA PRO A 480 3.83 -2.60 12.28
C PRO A 480 3.31 -3.97 11.83
N LEU A 481 3.09 -4.13 10.53
CA LEU A 481 2.90 -5.41 9.86
C LEU A 481 4.19 -6.21 9.99
N ARG A 482 4.08 -7.43 10.53
CA ARG A 482 5.19 -8.39 10.53
C ARG A 482 5.35 -8.95 9.12
N LEU A 483 6.15 -8.28 8.31
CA LEU A 483 6.62 -8.85 7.05
C LEU A 483 7.66 -9.91 7.41
N ASN A 484 7.36 -11.19 7.14
CA ASN A 484 8.32 -12.28 7.27
C ASN A 484 9.39 -12.14 6.17
N CYS A 485 10.37 -11.28 6.40
CA CYS A 485 11.59 -11.29 5.60
C CYS A 485 12.43 -12.50 6.06
N VAL A 486 12.36 -13.60 5.31
CA VAL A 486 13.33 -14.69 5.44
C VAL A 486 14.69 -14.08 5.12
N SER A 487 15.52 -13.93 6.15
CA SER A 487 16.77 -13.19 6.16
C SER A 487 17.93 -13.93 5.47
N ASP A 488 17.68 -14.65 4.38
CA ASP A 488 18.77 -15.45 3.77
C ASP A 488 18.79 -15.49 2.23
N HIS A 489 17.95 -14.71 1.55
CA HIS A 489 18.04 -14.58 0.10
C HIS A 489 18.03 -13.10 -0.29
N SER A 490 19.18 -12.63 -0.81
CA SER A 490 19.50 -11.26 -1.20
C SER A 490 18.67 -10.71 -2.39
N ASN A 491 17.48 -11.24 -2.65
CA ASN A 491 16.72 -10.87 -3.84
C ASN A 491 15.19 -10.91 -3.71
N CYS A 492 14.69 -10.83 -2.47
CA CYS A 492 13.30 -10.47 -2.24
C CYS A 492 13.09 -8.96 -2.38
N ILE A 493 12.00 -8.53 -3.03
CA ILE A 493 11.47 -7.17 -2.88
C ILE A 493 10.92 -7.09 -1.44
N ALA A 494 11.81 -7.07 -0.46
CA ALA A 494 11.49 -6.71 0.89
C ALA A 494 10.95 -5.29 0.82
N VAL A 495 9.66 -5.16 1.08
CA VAL A 495 8.96 -3.90 1.21
C VAL A 495 9.70 -3.09 2.28
N ARG A 496 10.34 -1.98 1.87
CA ARG A 496 11.36 -1.28 2.66
C ARG A 496 10.73 -0.36 3.71
N GLY A 497 11.30 -0.41 4.90
CA GLY A 497 10.80 0.33 6.06
C GLY A 497 9.62 -0.37 6.72
N THR A 498 9.22 0.12 7.89
CA THR A 498 8.08 -0.42 8.61
C THR A 498 6.78 -0.05 7.90
N PHE A 499 5.94 -1.05 7.65
CA PHE A 499 4.58 -0.86 7.16
C PHE A 499 3.60 -1.01 8.31
N LEU A 500 2.67 -0.08 8.45
CA LEU A 500 1.62 -0.07 9.45
C LEU A 500 0.34 -0.67 8.89
N THR A 501 -0.45 -1.33 9.75
CA THR A 501 -1.83 -1.75 9.46
C THR A 501 -2.64 -0.59 8.88
N ASN A 502 -3.65 -0.88 8.06
CA ASN A 502 -4.53 0.17 7.57
C ASN A 502 -5.43 0.72 8.70
N TYR A 503 -6.02 -0.17 9.51
CA TYR A 503 -6.92 0.17 10.62
C TYR A 503 -6.18 0.38 11.94
N PHE A 504 -6.82 1.07 12.88
CA PHE A 504 -6.35 1.26 14.25
C PHE A 504 -6.89 0.15 15.14
N SER A 505 -6.09 -0.34 16.10
CA SER A 505 -6.55 -1.38 17.01
C SER A 505 -5.95 -1.28 18.41
N GLN A 506 -6.61 -1.96 19.35
CA GLN A 506 -6.09 -2.32 20.66
C GLN A 506 -6.56 -3.74 20.99
N ASN A 507 -5.64 -4.62 21.37
CA ASN A 507 -5.99 -5.90 21.97
C ASN A 507 -6.06 -5.78 23.49
N SER A 508 -7.03 -6.44 24.13
CA SER A 508 -7.17 -6.47 25.59
C SER A 508 -7.46 -7.88 26.11
N GLY A 509 -6.96 -8.20 27.31
CA GLY A 509 -7.11 -9.52 27.94
C GLY A 509 -5.87 -10.40 27.77
N GLU A 510 -6.07 -11.65 27.34
CA GLU A 510 -4.99 -12.62 27.13
C GLU A 510 -4.10 -12.22 25.94
N PRO A 511 -2.76 -12.21 26.09
CA PRO A 511 -1.85 -11.93 25.00
C PRO A 511 -2.04 -12.90 23.83
N TYR A 512 -2.43 -12.36 22.69
CA TYR A 512 -2.72 -13.11 21.47
C TYR A 512 -1.80 -12.67 20.34
N GLN A 513 -1.35 -13.61 19.50
CA GLN A 513 -0.61 -13.28 18.29
C GLN A 513 -1.57 -12.69 17.24
N TYR A 514 -1.88 -11.41 17.36
CA TYR A 514 -2.49 -10.62 16.29
C TYR A 514 -1.43 -9.72 15.63
N VAL A 515 -1.84 -8.96 14.62
CA VAL A 515 -0.95 -8.09 13.83
C VAL A 515 -0.13 -7.11 14.71
N GLY A 516 -0.69 -6.62 15.82
CA GLY A 516 0.02 -5.75 16.76
C GLY A 516 1.05 -6.46 17.65
N GLY A 517 1.16 -7.79 17.55
CA GLY A 517 1.98 -8.62 18.42
C GLY A 517 1.44 -8.75 19.84
N THR A 518 2.00 -9.67 20.61
CA THR A 518 1.57 -9.98 21.98
C THR A 518 2.01 -8.94 23.02
N GLY A 519 3.04 -8.14 22.72
CA GLY A 519 3.62 -7.16 23.66
C GLY A 519 2.79 -5.90 23.90
N ASN A 520 1.72 -5.70 23.12
CA ASN A 520 0.87 -4.50 23.17
C ASN A 520 -0.55 -4.79 23.73
N THR A 521 -0.79 -5.99 24.26
CA THR A 521 -2.09 -6.35 24.84
C THR A 521 -2.29 -5.67 26.20
N VAL A 522 -3.43 -4.99 26.36
CA VAL A 522 -3.82 -4.33 27.61
C VAL A 522 -4.56 -5.33 28.51
N PRO A 523 -4.06 -5.62 29.74
CA PRO A 523 -4.79 -6.47 30.68
C PRO A 523 -6.20 -5.96 30.99
N PHE A 524 -7.17 -6.85 31.25
CA PHE A 524 -8.57 -6.45 31.48
C PHE A 524 -8.79 -5.51 32.66
N ASP A 525 -7.98 -5.60 33.72
CA ASP A 525 -8.01 -4.69 34.87
C ASP A 525 -7.62 -3.25 34.51
N LYS A 526 -6.97 -3.06 33.36
CA LYS A 526 -6.58 -1.77 32.80
C LYS A 526 -7.33 -1.43 31.51
N ALA A 527 -8.26 -2.28 31.07
CA ALA A 527 -9.02 -2.04 29.86
C ALA A 527 -10.06 -0.92 30.10
N PRO A 528 -10.24 0.01 29.15
CA PRO A 528 -11.25 1.07 29.27
C PRO A 528 -12.68 0.52 29.38
N SER A 529 -13.58 1.31 29.95
CA SER A 529 -14.98 0.89 30.15
C SER A 529 -15.69 0.51 28.84
N SER A 530 -15.36 1.16 27.72
CA SER A 530 -15.90 0.82 26.39
C SER A 530 -15.57 -0.61 25.98
N VAL A 531 -14.33 -1.06 26.25
CA VAL A 531 -13.85 -2.41 25.93
C VAL A 531 -14.53 -3.44 26.83
N CYS A 532 -14.61 -3.17 28.14
CA CYS A 532 -15.31 -4.05 29.08
C CYS A 532 -16.81 -4.14 28.77
N GLY A 533 -17.45 -3.04 28.42
CA GLY A 533 -18.86 -2.99 28.03
C GLY A 533 -19.13 -3.77 26.74
N ALA A 534 -18.25 -3.64 25.73
CA ALA A 534 -18.33 -4.45 24.52
C ALA A 534 -18.19 -5.95 24.80
N LEU A 535 -17.23 -6.35 25.62
CA LEU A 535 -17.04 -7.75 26.01
C LEU A 535 -18.25 -8.29 26.77
N ALA A 536 -18.82 -7.52 27.70
CA ALA A 536 -20.01 -7.91 28.45
C ALA A 536 -21.22 -8.12 27.53
N LEU A 537 -21.44 -7.21 26.58
CA LEU A 537 -22.52 -7.33 25.59
C LEU A 537 -22.32 -8.57 24.70
N ILE A 538 -21.10 -8.81 24.22
CA ILE A 538 -20.77 -10.01 23.42
C ILE A 538 -21.02 -11.29 24.23
N LYS A 539 -20.55 -11.35 25.49
CA LYS A 539 -20.75 -12.50 26.37
C LYS A 539 -22.23 -12.80 26.57
N GLU A 540 -23.04 -11.80 26.88
CA GLU A 540 -24.47 -11.99 27.13
C GLU A 540 -25.20 -12.47 25.87
N ARG A 541 -24.92 -11.84 24.72
CA ARG A 541 -25.53 -12.21 23.43
C ARG A 541 -25.14 -13.62 23.00
N SER A 542 -23.87 -13.98 23.20
CA SER A 542 -23.37 -15.33 22.89
C SER A 542 -23.97 -16.39 23.81
N ARG A 543 -24.09 -16.08 25.11
CA ARG A 543 -24.72 -16.97 26.10
C ARG A 543 -26.17 -17.27 25.75
N LEU A 544 -26.93 -16.23 25.39
CA LEU A 544 -28.34 -16.37 24.99
C LEU A 544 -28.49 -17.15 23.67
N ALA A 545 -27.65 -16.89 22.67
CA ALA A 545 -27.73 -17.53 21.36
C ALA A 545 -27.27 -18.99 21.35
N LEU A 546 -26.21 -19.31 22.10
CA LEU A 546 -25.63 -20.66 22.16
C LEU A 546 -26.10 -21.47 23.38
N GLN A 547 -26.90 -20.86 24.27
CA GLN A 547 -27.36 -21.45 25.53
C GLN A 547 -26.21 -22.00 26.41
N LYS A 548 -25.04 -21.37 26.32
CA LYS A 548 -23.81 -21.79 27.00
C LYS A 548 -22.93 -20.58 27.29
N ASP A 549 -22.32 -20.56 28.46
CA ASP A 549 -21.28 -19.58 28.78
C ASP A 549 -20.00 -19.86 27.99
N ILE A 550 -19.56 -18.85 27.24
CA ILE A 550 -18.31 -18.88 26.48
C ILE A 550 -17.26 -18.07 27.23
N PRO A 551 -16.13 -18.68 27.63
CA PRO A 551 -15.13 -18.05 28.48
C PRO A 551 -14.19 -17.13 27.68
N PHE A 552 -14.75 -16.13 26.98
CA PHE A 552 -13.94 -15.15 26.25
C PHE A 552 -12.95 -14.47 27.20
N ASN A 553 -11.67 -14.60 26.90
CA ASN A 553 -10.55 -14.06 27.67
C ASN A 553 -9.69 -13.08 26.86
N GLU A 554 -10.04 -12.80 25.59
CA GLU A 554 -9.43 -11.78 24.75
C GLU A 554 -10.52 -10.97 24.03
N ILE A 555 -10.22 -9.69 23.76
CA ILE A 555 -11.01 -8.85 22.86
C ILE A 555 -10.12 -7.89 22.05
N LEU A 556 -10.23 -7.99 20.73
CA LEU A 556 -9.62 -7.06 19.79
C LEU A 556 -10.61 -5.96 19.42
N SER A 557 -10.26 -4.72 19.74
CA SER A 557 -10.97 -3.52 19.27
C SER A 557 -10.30 -3.01 18.00
N ALA A 558 -11.03 -2.90 16.90
CA ALA A 558 -10.53 -2.40 15.62
C ALA A 558 -11.40 -1.25 15.10
N ALA A 559 -10.81 -0.09 14.91
CA ALA A 559 -11.45 1.11 14.38
C ALA A 559 -10.99 1.38 12.94
N TYR A 560 -11.96 1.56 12.06
CA TYR A 560 -11.80 1.81 10.63
C TYR A 560 -12.32 3.22 10.32
N MET A 561 -11.44 4.09 9.86
CA MET A 561 -11.82 5.36 9.23
C MET A 561 -12.40 5.10 7.83
N GLU A 562 -12.98 6.12 7.21
CA GLU A 562 -13.52 6.00 5.85
C GLU A 562 -12.47 5.47 4.86
N LYS A 563 -12.93 4.61 3.93
CA LYS A 563 -12.13 3.87 2.93
C LYS A 563 -11.16 2.83 3.50
N GLN A 564 -11.03 2.68 4.83
CA GLN A 564 -10.24 1.60 5.41
C GLN A 564 -11.05 0.30 5.42
N LYS A 565 -10.39 -0.79 5.09
CA LYS A 565 -10.93 -2.16 5.06
C LYS A 565 -9.84 -3.14 5.47
N MET A 566 -10.23 -4.39 5.66
CA MET A 566 -9.29 -5.48 5.92
C MET A 566 -9.43 -6.53 4.83
N SER A 567 -8.34 -6.90 4.17
CA SER A 567 -8.34 -7.92 3.12
C SER A 567 -8.70 -9.32 3.67
N PHE A 568 -8.91 -10.29 2.78
CA PHE A 568 -9.29 -11.65 3.18
C PHE A 568 -8.24 -12.32 4.07
N HIS A 569 -8.66 -12.82 5.23
CA HIS A 569 -7.82 -13.53 6.20
C HIS A 569 -8.63 -14.65 6.87
N SER A 570 -7.96 -15.52 7.63
CA SER A 570 -8.60 -16.58 8.43
C SER A 570 -8.12 -16.50 9.87
N ASP A 571 -9.03 -16.59 10.83
CA ASP A 571 -8.74 -16.69 12.25
C ASP A 571 -8.26 -18.12 12.62
N SER A 572 -7.26 -18.67 11.93
CA SER A 572 -6.79 -20.06 12.15
C SER A 572 -5.49 -20.13 12.95
N GLU A 573 -5.23 -19.14 13.80
CA GLU A 573 -4.01 -19.09 14.61
C GLU A 573 -4.01 -20.16 15.70
N ARG A 574 -2.82 -20.66 16.02
CA ARG A 574 -2.65 -21.72 17.03
C ARG A 574 -3.09 -21.21 18.40
N GLY A 575 -3.94 -21.98 19.07
CA GLY A 575 -4.43 -21.68 20.42
C GLY A 575 -5.71 -20.85 20.45
N LEU A 576 -6.28 -20.51 19.30
CA LEU A 576 -7.63 -19.95 19.22
C LEU A 576 -8.68 -21.04 19.47
N GLY A 577 -9.64 -20.76 20.34
CA GLY A 577 -10.79 -21.63 20.63
C GLY A 577 -11.83 -21.62 19.51
N PRO A 578 -12.81 -22.55 19.55
CA PRO A 578 -13.74 -22.80 18.45
C PRO A 578 -14.84 -21.73 18.28
N VAL A 579 -14.92 -20.75 19.18
CA VAL A 579 -15.95 -19.71 19.14
C VAL A 579 -15.29 -18.33 19.08
N VAL A 580 -15.67 -17.56 18.06
CA VAL A 580 -15.29 -16.15 17.89
C VAL A 580 -16.56 -15.33 17.78
N ALA A 581 -16.68 -14.25 18.53
CA ALA A 581 -17.86 -13.38 18.47
C ALA A 581 -17.46 -11.93 18.29
N SER A 582 -18.24 -11.15 17.52
CA SER A 582 -17.92 -9.76 17.24
C SER A 582 -19.14 -8.85 17.29
N LEU A 583 -18.99 -7.73 17.99
CA LEU A 583 -19.92 -6.61 18.05
C LEU A 583 -19.55 -5.58 16.97
N SER A 584 -20.53 -5.18 16.17
CA SER A 584 -20.38 -4.13 15.15
C SER A 584 -20.95 -2.80 15.61
N LEU A 585 -20.16 -1.72 15.54
CA LEU A 585 -20.53 -0.39 16.00
C LEU A 585 -20.27 0.65 14.90
N GLY A 586 -21.27 1.50 14.63
CA GLY A 586 -21.16 2.63 13.71
C GLY A 586 -21.69 2.29 12.33
N SER A 587 -20.91 2.55 11.28
CA SER A 587 -21.34 2.32 9.91
C SER A 587 -21.58 0.84 9.59
N ALA A 588 -22.53 0.58 8.69
CA ALA A 588 -22.72 -0.74 8.12
C ALA A 588 -21.46 -1.23 7.38
N ALA A 589 -21.24 -2.54 7.39
CA ALA A 589 -20.13 -3.18 6.69
C ALA A 589 -20.58 -4.45 5.98
N PHE A 590 -19.95 -4.75 4.86
CA PHE A 590 -20.05 -6.07 4.23
C PHE A 590 -19.02 -7.00 4.86
N MET A 591 -19.46 -8.18 5.29
CA MET A 591 -18.57 -9.27 5.63
C MET A 591 -18.74 -10.38 4.62
N HIS A 592 -17.67 -10.67 3.87
CA HIS A 592 -17.68 -11.73 2.86
C HIS A 592 -16.89 -12.93 3.36
N PHE A 593 -17.43 -14.12 3.12
CA PHE A 593 -16.76 -15.39 3.34
C PHE A 593 -16.49 -16.06 2.00
N ARG A 594 -15.31 -16.65 1.85
CA ARG A 594 -14.94 -17.51 0.72
C ARG A 594 -14.24 -18.77 1.23
N ALA A 595 -14.32 -19.86 0.48
CA ALA A 595 -13.59 -21.08 0.82
C ALA A 595 -12.08 -20.85 0.69
N ARG A 596 -11.27 -21.48 1.55
CA ARG A 596 -9.82 -21.53 1.39
C ARG A 596 -9.47 -22.43 0.20
N ALA A 597 -8.57 -21.95 -0.66
CA ALA A 597 -8.03 -22.78 -1.73
C ALA A 597 -7.14 -23.88 -1.12
N THR A 598 -7.45 -25.15 -1.38
CA THR A 598 -6.53 -26.25 -1.08
C THR A 598 -5.53 -26.39 -2.23
N SER A 599 -4.30 -26.80 -1.93
CA SER A 599 -3.17 -26.90 -2.88
C SER A 599 -3.41 -27.82 -4.10
N LYS A 600 -4.54 -28.55 -4.13
CA LYS A 600 -4.91 -29.50 -5.18
C LYS A 600 -6.02 -29.03 -6.13
N GLU A 601 -6.68 -27.90 -5.88
CA GLU A 601 -7.75 -27.41 -6.75
C GLU A 601 -7.30 -26.24 -7.65
N PRO A 602 -7.79 -26.17 -8.91
CA PRO A 602 -7.50 -25.06 -9.80
C PRO A 602 -7.97 -23.73 -9.17
N LYS A 603 -7.22 -22.64 -9.43
CA LYS A 603 -7.36 -21.25 -8.92
C LYS A 603 -8.72 -20.55 -9.22
N HIS A 604 -9.82 -21.29 -9.41
CA HIS A 604 -11.12 -20.76 -9.83
C HIS A 604 -12.16 -20.57 -8.71
N SER A 605 -11.87 -20.87 -7.44
CA SER A 605 -12.79 -20.64 -6.32
C SER A 605 -12.48 -19.34 -5.55
N SER A 606 -12.58 -18.19 -6.20
CA SER A 606 -12.45 -16.87 -5.54
C SER A 606 -13.81 -16.24 -5.22
N SER A 607 -14.91 -16.96 -5.43
CA SER A 607 -16.26 -16.44 -5.24
C SER A 607 -16.67 -16.44 -3.77
N ASN A 608 -17.40 -15.40 -3.37
CA ASN A 608 -17.95 -15.31 -2.02
C ASN A 608 -19.08 -16.34 -1.87
N VAL A 609 -19.00 -17.19 -0.84
CA VAL A 609 -19.99 -18.22 -0.51
C VAL A 609 -21.08 -17.71 0.43
N LEU A 610 -20.77 -16.70 1.24
CA LEU A 610 -21.70 -16.02 2.12
C LEU A 610 -21.30 -14.55 2.21
N THR A 611 -22.29 -13.67 2.13
CA THR A 611 -22.14 -12.23 2.40
C THR A 611 -23.14 -11.82 3.45
N LEU A 612 -22.67 -11.15 4.49
CA LEU A 612 -23.48 -10.58 5.56
C LEU A 612 -23.36 -9.05 5.54
N ILE A 613 -24.45 -8.36 5.87
CA ILE A 613 -24.44 -6.94 6.19
C ILE A 613 -24.45 -6.82 7.71
N LEU A 614 -23.34 -6.34 8.28
CA LEU A 614 -23.21 -6.04 9.70
C LEU A 614 -23.60 -4.59 9.95
N ARG A 615 -24.50 -4.33 10.88
CA ARG A 615 -25.00 -3.00 11.26
C ARG A 615 -24.63 -2.65 12.70
N HIS A 616 -24.82 -1.38 13.06
CA HIS A 616 -24.65 -0.94 14.44
C HIS A 616 -25.51 -1.80 15.39
N GLY A 617 -24.86 -2.39 16.40
CA GLY A 617 -25.47 -3.23 17.42
C GLY A 617 -25.58 -4.71 17.06
N ASP A 618 -25.24 -5.10 15.83
CA ASP A 618 -25.24 -6.51 15.45
C ASP A 618 -24.13 -7.27 16.19
N VAL A 619 -24.45 -8.49 16.61
CA VAL A 619 -23.46 -9.44 17.14
C VAL A 619 -23.40 -10.65 16.22
N LEU A 620 -22.22 -10.87 15.64
CA LEU A 620 -21.90 -12.05 14.84
C LEU A 620 -21.18 -13.08 15.71
N ILE A 621 -21.54 -14.35 15.61
CA ILE A 621 -20.87 -15.46 16.30
C ILE A 621 -20.49 -16.51 15.27
N MET A 622 -19.21 -16.87 15.22
CA MET A 622 -18.68 -17.99 14.46
C MET A 622 -18.46 -19.14 15.44
N GLU A 623 -19.25 -20.21 15.30
CA GLU A 623 -19.24 -21.40 16.15
C GLU A 623 -18.64 -22.59 15.40
N GLY A 624 -17.63 -23.23 16.00
CA GLY A 624 -16.95 -24.40 15.44
C GLY A 624 -15.67 -24.01 14.69
N ASP A 625 -14.62 -24.82 14.88
CA ASP A 625 -13.28 -24.61 14.30
C ASP A 625 -13.24 -24.72 12.77
N GLY A 626 -14.23 -25.40 12.18
CA GLY A 626 -14.36 -25.52 10.73
C GLY A 626 -14.63 -24.19 10.03
N VAL A 627 -15.20 -23.19 10.70
CA VAL A 627 -15.34 -21.82 10.14
C VAL A 627 -13.94 -21.27 9.86
N GLN A 628 -13.05 -21.32 10.84
CA GLN A 628 -11.71 -20.75 10.75
C GLN A 628 -10.77 -21.59 9.88
N GLN A 629 -10.91 -22.91 9.92
CA GLN A 629 -10.04 -23.83 9.16
C GLN A 629 -10.34 -23.83 7.65
N HIS A 630 -11.61 -23.67 7.25
CA HIS A 630 -12.03 -23.85 5.86
C HIS A 630 -12.40 -22.56 5.13
N TYR A 631 -12.62 -21.46 5.84
CA TYR A 631 -13.06 -20.21 5.25
C TYR A 631 -12.10 -19.06 5.56
N GLN A 632 -11.96 -18.16 4.59
CA GLN A 632 -11.41 -16.84 4.78
C GLN A 632 -12.55 -15.83 4.76
N HIS A 633 -12.38 -14.73 5.48
CA HIS A 633 -13.32 -13.64 5.48
C HIS A 633 -12.64 -12.27 5.37
N THR A 634 -13.41 -11.28 4.93
CA THR A 634 -13.01 -9.87 4.82
C THR A 634 -14.15 -9.01 5.34
N VAL A 635 -13.83 -7.83 5.87
CA VAL A 635 -14.82 -6.83 6.25
C VAL A 635 -14.53 -5.52 5.54
N ILE A 636 -15.57 -4.99 4.88
CA ILE A 636 -15.53 -3.76 4.09
C ILE A 636 -16.57 -2.79 4.67
N PRO A 637 -16.15 -1.87 5.56
CA PRO A 637 -17.01 -0.80 6.08
C PRO A 637 -17.45 0.17 4.98
N MET A 638 -18.68 0.67 5.07
CA MET A 638 -19.15 1.74 4.19
C MET A 638 -18.66 3.13 4.61
N ASN A 639 -18.38 3.31 5.91
CA ASN A 639 -17.93 4.55 6.54
C ASN A 639 -17.23 4.20 7.87
N PHE A 640 -17.04 5.17 8.76
CA PHE A 640 -16.46 4.99 10.08
C PHE A 640 -17.15 3.88 10.89
N ARG A 641 -16.36 2.90 11.32
CA ARG A 641 -16.82 1.71 12.04
C ARG A 641 -15.82 1.30 13.12
N ILE A 642 -16.34 0.79 14.23
CA ILE A 642 -15.58 0.07 15.24
C ILE A 642 -16.11 -1.35 15.32
N ALA A 643 -15.22 -2.33 15.31
CA ALA A 643 -15.54 -3.73 15.59
C ALA A 643 -14.84 -4.14 16.88
N ALA A 644 -15.55 -4.82 17.76
CA ALA A 644 -14.95 -5.47 18.91
C ALA A 644 -15.12 -6.98 18.72
N THR A 645 -14.04 -7.74 18.74
CA THR A 645 -14.04 -9.18 18.44
C THR A 645 -13.45 -9.93 19.63
N ALA A 646 -14.26 -10.74 20.30
CA ALA A 646 -13.88 -11.51 21.46
C ALA A 646 -13.54 -12.96 21.09
N ARG A 647 -12.50 -13.49 21.72
CA ARG A 647 -11.94 -14.82 21.46
C ARG A 647 -11.61 -15.57 22.75
N CYS A 648 -11.45 -16.88 22.63
CA CYS A 648 -10.91 -17.73 23.68
C CYS A 648 -9.49 -18.14 23.27
N ILE A 649 -8.48 -17.76 24.05
CA ILE A 649 -7.06 -18.01 23.76
C ILE A 649 -6.51 -19.01 24.78
N GLY A 650 -5.80 -20.03 24.31
CA GLY A 650 -5.10 -21.00 25.17
C GLY A 650 -6.00 -22.03 25.85
N THR A 651 -7.31 -22.01 25.57
CA THR A 651 -8.26 -23.03 26.03
C THR A 651 -8.23 -24.21 25.06
N ALA A 652 -7.42 -25.23 25.38
CA ALA A 652 -7.43 -26.52 24.69
C ALA A 652 -8.48 -27.46 25.31
#